data_AF-A0A3N5V610-F1
#
_entry.id   AF-A0A3N5V610-F1
#
_cell.length_a   1.000
_cell.length_b   1.000
_cell.length_c   1.000
_cell.angle_alpha   90.00
_cell.angle_beta   90.00
_cell.angle_gamma   90.00
#
_symmetry.space_group_name_H-M   'P 1'
#
loop_
_entity.id
_entity.type
_entity.pdbx_description
1 polymer ?
#
loop_
_entity_poly.entity_id
_entity_poly.type
_entity_poly.pdbx_seq_one_letter_code
_entity_poly.pdbx_strand_id
1 'polypeptide(L)'
;MNSKLFIGHVSHNRYEPTPHSFEYPLYVYGLDLDELHDIDRKNPLFGYNRKRLTTISDRDYLDHSGKSIKDKLFKQLELNQIKTPVSKVMLITSARYLNYVFNPVSFYYCFSKSGEIVCLVAEINNTYGEKHIYVLQKPGSSLENGFLRYSASKAFHVSPFNRIEGTYQFYFSNLNDSLTIRIELMIDQRKVFDAELCGESVPFNFFNQVKLILKHPIVPHLSIPRIYWEAAKLYFRKKLVFNEKPVPLSPATIRKNPPTRMQRACMGLLLKMFGKISIGSLEVSFPDGKSVRFGRVDSNINAYVHIRDYCFFSRVILYGDIGLGESYMENEWDTPNLVDVFKVFIENRELFADGNFTTAIFSRIVERVANRKRLNSIFGSKKNIKYHYDLGNDFYQTFLDESMTYSCGIFGSDGDTLETAQQNKLNSMIRKAEIRREDHVLEIGCGWGSFAIEAAKQTGCRVTGITISKAQHEMASARVEKAGLSDLVTIVLKDYRHMTGLFDKIVSIEMLEAVGHQYFGTFFKTCDHLLKPNGLVTIQIITIPDHRYDNYRKERDWIQKHIFPGGFLPSLTVLCQAISGHTQFIVEHLENIGVNYARTLREWRLRLISRTDQIANMGFDKAFILKWIYYLSCCEAGFERRVLGDIQMVLRRAKNESEDG
;
A
#
# COMPACT_ATOMS: atom_id res chain seq x y z
N MET A 1 10.13 52.09 2.12
CA MET A 1 10.02 50.62 2.11
C MET A 1 8.68 50.27 1.52
N ASN A 2 8.69 49.41 0.51
CA ASN A 2 7.52 48.86 -0.15
C ASN A 2 6.85 47.75 0.68
N SER A 3 7.61 47.14 1.59
CA SER A 3 7.11 46.07 2.45
C SER A 3 6.05 46.56 3.46
N LYS A 4 4.97 45.80 3.59
CA LYS A 4 3.78 46.11 4.41
C LYS A 4 3.39 44.91 5.28
N LEU A 5 2.65 45.18 6.36
CA LEU A 5 1.93 44.17 7.14
C LEU A 5 0.44 44.33 6.83
N PHE A 6 -0.25 43.23 6.55
CA PHE A 6 -1.69 43.23 6.37
C PHE A 6 -2.35 42.59 7.59
N ILE A 7 -3.28 43.31 8.21
CA ILE A 7 -3.99 42.86 9.41
C ILE A 7 -5.47 42.74 9.07
N GLY A 8 -6.06 41.56 9.28
CA GLY A 8 -7.48 41.34 9.02
C GLY A 8 -7.93 39.94 9.41
N HIS A 9 -8.66 39.28 8.51
CA HIS A 9 -9.30 38.00 8.78
C HIS A 9 -9.27 37.08 7.55
N VAL A 10 -9.48 35.79 7.81
CA VAL A 10 -9.74 34.80 6.78
C VAL A 10 -11.08 34.14 7.06
N SER A 11 -11.95 34.11 6.05
CA SER A 11 -13.21 33.36 6.08
C SER A 11 -13.12 32.15 5.18
N HIS A 12 -13.77 31.07 5.59
CA HIS A 12 -13.93 29.84 4.81
C HIS A 12 -15.42 29.51 4.77
N ASN A 13 -15.96 29.31 3.57
CA ASN A 13 -17.35 28.94 3.36
C ASN A 13 -17.40 27.65 2.53
N ARG A 14 -18.04 26.63 3.09
CA ARG A 14 -18.38 25.39 2.39
C ARG A 14 -19.87 25.36 2.15
N TYR A 15 -20.28 25.10 0.91
CA TYR A 15 -21.68 24.99 0.51
C TYR A 15 -22.12 23.54 0.37
N GLU A 16 -21.26 22.67 -0.17
CA GLU A 16 -21.55 21.25 -0.40
C GLU A 16 -20.43 20.33 0.16
N PRO A 17 -20.73 19.04 0.47
CA PRO A 17 -22.06 18.44 0.59
C PRO A 17 -22.79 18.84 1.89
N THR A 18 -22.09 19.51 2.82
CA THR A 18 -22.69 20.00 4.07
C THR A 18 -22.23 21.44 4.32
N PRO A 19 -23.16 22.39 4.52
CA PRO A 19 -22.82 23.78 4.78
C PRO A 19 -21.99 23.93 6.06
N HIS A 20 -20.89 24.68 5.98
CA HIS A 20 -20.05 25.02 7.12
C HIS A 20 -19.24 26.28 6.84
N SER A 21 -19.34 27.28 7.71
CA SER A 21 -18.63 28.54 7.58
C SER A 21 -17.95 28.93 8.88
N PHE A 22 -16.75 29.51 8.77
CA PHE A 22 -16.04 30.06 9.91
C PHE A 22 -15.07 31.16 9.47
N GLU A 23 -14.79 32.08 10.38
CA GLU A 23 -13.89 33.20 10.18
C GLU A 23 -12.95 33.34 11.38
N TYR A 24 -11.71 33.75 11.13
CA TYR A 24 -10.76 34.02 12.20
C TYR A 24 -9.76 35.12 11.82
N PRO A 25 -9.23 35.86 12.82
CA PRO A 25 -8.23 36.90 12.56
C PRO A 25 -6.92 36.29 12.08
N LEU A 26 -6.31 36.93 11.09
CA LEU A 26 -5.00 36.60 10.53
C LEU A 26 -4.23 37.89 10.20
N TYR A 27 -2.91 37.79 10.22
CA TYR A 27 -2.04 38.79 9.62
C TYR A 27 -1.05 38.11 8.68
N VAL A 28 -0.67 38.82 7.62
CA VAL A 28 0.31 38.36 6.63
C VAL A 28 1.32 39.46 6.34
N TYR A 29 2.51 39.06 5.93
CA TYR A 29 3.58 39.96 5.52
C TYR A 29 3.51 40.12 4.02
N GLY A 30 3.49 41.36 3.53
CA GLY A 30 3.73 41.70 2.13
C GLY A 30 5.14 42.22 1.97
N LEU A 31 6.06 41.37 1.55
CA LEU A 31 7.48 41.65 1.52
C LEU A 31 7.95 41.89 0.09
N ASP A 32 8.62 43.01 -0.14
CA ASP A 32 9.39 43.19 -1.36
C ASP A 32 10.65 42.32 -1.28
N LEU A 33 10.81 41.37 -2.20
CA LEU A 33 11.92 40.41 -2.15
C LEU A 33 13.29 41.09 -2.22
N ASP A 34 13.37 42.27 -2.84
CA ASP A 34 14.60 43.05 -2.94
C ASP A 34 14.94 43.81 -1.64
N GLU A 35 13.97 43.97 -0.72
CA GLU A 35 14.18 44.65 0.56
C GLU A 35 14.59 43.69 1.70
N LEU A 36 14.52 42.37 1.51
CA LEU A 36 14.67 41.39 2.61
C LEU A 36 15.97 41.53 3.41
N HIS A 37 17.09 41.75 2.71
CA HIS A 37 18.40 41.94 3.35
C HIS A 37 18.47 43.24 4.16
N ASP A 38 17.87 44.31 3.66
CA ASP A 38 17.84 45.61 4.33
C ASP A 38 16.94 45.58 5.57
N ILE A 39 15.82 44.85 5.50
CA ILE A 39 14.91 44.65 6.63
C ILE A 39 15.62 43.85 7.73
N ASP A 40 16.28 42.74 7.39
CA ASP A 40 17.05 41.93 8.35
C ASP A 40 18.12 42.75 9.10
N ARG A 41 18.78 43.70 8.40
CA ARG A 41 19.75 44.61 9.00
C ARG A 41 19.11 45.65 9.92
N LYS A 42 17.98 46.24 9.52
CA LYS A 42 17.37 47.38 10.22
C LYS A 42 16.39 47.00 11.32
N ASN A 43 15.81 45.79 11.29
CA ASN A 43 14.77 45.37 12.21
C ASN A 43 15.22 44.15 13.04
N PRO A 44 15.55 44.31 14.33
CA PRO A 44 16.08 43.23 15.16
C PRO A 44 15.09 42.10 15.46
N LEU A 45 13.79 42.27 15.17
CA LEU A 45 12.77 41.24 15.34
C LEU A 45 12.56 40.39 14.09
N PHE A 46 13.03 40.85 12.93
CA PHE A 46 12.90 40.17 11.65
C PHE A 46 14.24 39.56 11.22
N GLY A 47 14.20 38.32 10.74
CA GLY A 47 15.36 37.60 10.24
C GLY A 47 15.15 37.09 8.82
N TYR A 48 16.12 37.33 7.93
CA TYR A 48 16.17 36.67 6.62
C TYR A 48 17.27 35.61 6.61
N ASN A 49 16.90 34.34 6.46
CA ASN A 49 17.77 33.17 6.65
C ASN A 49 18.50 33.11 8.00
N ARG A 50 18.10 33.95 8.96
CA ARG A 50 18.67 34.08 10.29
C ARG A 50 17.58 33.89 11.34
N LYS A 51 17.89 33.17 12.42
CA LYS A 51 16.97 32.96 13.53
C LYS A 51 16.73 34.29 14.27
N ARG A 52 15.49 34.77 14.21
CA ARG A 52 14.95 35.92 14.96
C ARG A 52 13.55 35.55 15.45
N LEU A 53 12.86 36.48 16.10
CA LEU A 53 11.49 36.26 16.57
C LEU A 53 10.55 35.96 15.40
N THR A 54 10.65 36.76 14.34
CA THR A 54 10.02 36.53 13.05
C THR A 54 11.06 36.19 11.99
N THR A 55 10.89 35.13 11.21
CA THR A 55 11.88 34.74 10.19
C THR A 55 11.25 34.36 8.85
N ILE A 56 11.90 34.76 7.77
CA ILE A 56 11.69 34.25 6.41
C ILE A 56 12.95 33.49 6.00
N SER A 57 12.81 32.30 5.40
CA SER A 57 13.96 31.52 4.95
C SER A 57 13.73 30.96 3.55
N ASP A 58 14.75 31.07 2.70
CA ASP A 58 14.73 30.60 1.31
C ASP A 58 14.28 29.15 1.18
N ARG A 59 14.65 28.30 2.14
CA ARG A 59 14.34 26.86 2.15
C ARG A 59 12.84 26.55 2.24
N ASP A 60 12.04 27.53 2.67
CA ASP A 60 10.61 27.35 2.92
C ASP A 60 9.76 27.63 1.67
N TYR A 61 10.32 28.19 0.60
CA TYR A 61 9.59 28.70 -0.56
C TYR A 61 10.02 28.04 -1.87
N LEU A 62 9.03 27.82 -2.75
CA LEU A 62 9.09 27.40 -4.15
C LEU A 62 9.81 26.09 -4.48
N ASP A 63 11.07 25.90 -4.10
CA ASP A 63 11.80 24.64 -4.33
C ASP A 63 12.89 24.38 -3.28
N HIS A 64 13.61 23.28 -3.45
CA HIS A 64 14.63 22.81 -2.51
C HIS A 64 16.05 23.24 -2.82
N SER A 65 16.26 23.99 -3.89
CA SER A 65 17.58 24.52 -4.21
C SER A 65 18.05 25.47 -3.09
N GLY A 66 19.36 25.57 -2.91
CA GLY A 66 19.98 26.53 -1.99
C GLY A 66 19.96 27.98 -2.50
N LYS A 67 19.14 28.28 -3.53
CA LYS A 67 19.02 29.61 -4.15
C LYS A 67 18.07 30.52 -3.37
N SER A 68 18.04 31.80 -3.71
CA SER A 68 17.11 32.76 -3.12
C SER A 68 15.66 32.49 -3.52
N ILE A 69 14.67 32.97 -2.74
CA ILE A 69 13.25 32.93 -3.13
C ILE A 69 13.05 33.50 -4.55
N LYS A 70 13.73 34.61 -4.86
CA LYS A 70 13.60 35.32 -6.14
C LYS A 70 14.10 34.47 -7.31
N ASP A 71 15.27 33.84 -7.17
CA ASP A 71 15.84 32.97 -8.21
C ASP A 71 14.97 31.73 -8.47
N LYS A 72 14.43 31.14 -7.41
CA LYS A 72 13.50 30.01 -7.51
C LYS A 72 12.24 30.41 -8.24
N LEU A 73 11.71 31.61 -7.96
CA LEU A 73 10.53 32.13 -8.64
C LEU A 73 10.82 32.31 -10.12
N PHE A 74 11.92 32.97 -10.48
CA PHE A 74 12.27 33.17 -11.89
C PHE A 74 12.42 31.85 -12.65
N LYS A 75 13.02 30.83 -12.04
CA LYS A 75 13.06 29.49 -12.61
C LYS A 75 11.66 28.92 -12.88
N GLN A 76 10.70 29.11 -11.95
CA GLN A 76 9.31 28.68 -12.17
C GLN A 76 8.63 29.49 -13.29
N LEU A 77 8.90 30.80 -13.38
CA LEU A 77 8.37 31.64 -14.46
C LEU A 77 8.92 31.22 -15.84
N GLU A 78 10.21 30.89 -15.93
CA GLU A 78 10.85 30.35 -17.13
C GLU A 78 10.25 29.00 -17.55
N LEU A 79 10.12 28.06 -16.61
CA LEU A 79 9.53 26.73 -16.86
C LEU A 79 8.10 26.83 -17.37
N ASN A 80 7.36 27.87 -16.97
CA ASN A 80 6.00 28.11 -17.42
C ASN A 80 5.94 29.13 -18.58
N GLN A 81 7.06 29.46 -19.23
CA GLN A 81 7.13 30.27 -20.46
C GLN A 81 6.58 31.71 -20.32
N ILE A 82 6.76 32.35 -19.16
CA ILE A 82 6.46 33.78 -18.99
C ILE A 82 7.49 34.61 -19.79
N LYS A 83 7.03 35.28 -20.85
CA LYS A 83 7.89 36.04 -21.76
C LYS A 83 8.15 37.48 -21.33
N THR A 84 7.23 38.07 -20.55
CA THR A 84 7.34 39.46 -20.12
C THR A 84 8.30 39.57 -18.94
N PRO A 85 9.29 40.49 -18.97
CA PRO A 85 10.26 40.63 -17.89
C PRO A 85 9.60 41.14 -16.60
N VAL A 86 9.86 40.43 -15.50
CA VAL A 86 9.41 40.81 -14.15
C VAL A 86 10.54 41.56 -13.45
N SER A 87 10.25 42.77 -12.99
CA SER A 87 11.24 43.66 -12.36
C SER A 87 11.16 43.67 -10.83
N LYS A 88 9.95 43.51 -10.28
CA LYS A 88 9.68 43.58 -8.84
C LYS A 88 8.74 42.45 -8.42
N VAL A 89 8.95 41.90 -7.23
CA VAL A 89 8.14 40.81 -6.69
C VAL A 89 7.72 41.14 -5.26
N MET A 90 6.40 41.20 -5.02
CA MET A 90 5.84 41.29 -3.68
C MET A 90 5.36 39.90 -3.23
N LEU A 91 5.94 39.39 -2.15
CA LEU A 91 5.56 38.13 -1.51
C LEU A 91 4.54 38.38 -0.39
N ILE A 92 3.32 37.90 -0.55
CA ILE A 92 2.31 37.82 0.52
C ILE A 92 2.43 36.46 1.19
N THR A 93 2.81 36.43 2.47
CA THR A 93 3.10 35.17 3.17
C THR A 93 2.97 35.26 4.69
N SER A 94 2.90 34.11 5.35
CA SER A 94 3.06 34.01 6.81
C SER A 94 4.54 33.75 7.15
N ALA A 95 5.12 34.56 8.04
CA ALA A 95 6.49 34.37 8.50
C ALA A 95 6.57 33.37 9.67
N ARG A 96 7.73 32.74 9.85
CA ARG A 96 8.02 31.91 11.05
C ARG A 96 7.92 32.76 12.30
N TYR A 97 7.26 32.26 13.33
CA TYR A 97 7.27 32.86 14.66
C TYR A 97 7.93 31.91 15.65
N LEU A 98 8.99 32.35 16.34
CA LEU A 98 9.85 31.47 17.17
C LEU A 98 10.27 30.19 16.42
N ASN A 99 10.58 30.34 15.12
CA ASN A 99 10.98 29.27 14.20
C ASN A 99 9.90 28.20 13.92
N TYR A 100 8.63 28.45 14.27
CA TYR A 100 7.48 27.62 13.93
C TYR A 100 6.46 28.44 13.13
N VAL A 101 5.97 27.91 12.02
CA VAL A 101 4.76 28.40 11.34
C VAL A 101 4.21 27.30 10.46
N PHE A 102 2.88 27.23 10.39
CA PHE A 102 2.20 26.57 9.29
C PHE A 102 1.73 27.66 8.34
N ASN A 103 2.34 27.72 7.16
CA ASN A 103 2.05 28.71 6.14
C ASN A 103 1.19 28.05 5.04
N PRO A 104 -0.15 28.14 5.10
CA PRO A 104 -1.03 27.40 4.21
C PRO A 104 -0.94 27.85 2.75
N VAL A 105 -0.63 29.13 2.52
CA VAL A 105 -0.53 29.69 1.18
C VAL A 105 0.41 30.89 1.15
N SER A 106 1.19 31.02 0.08
CA SER A 106 1.94 32.23 -0.26
C SER A 106 1.59 32.69 -1.66
N PHE A 107 1.50 34.00 -1.86
CA PHE A 107 1.22 34.59 -3.16
C PHE A 107 2.34 35.52 -3.59
N TYR A 108 2.73 35.40 -4.86
CA TYR A 108 3.77 36.23 -5.47
C TYR A 108 3.13 37.14 -6.50
N TYR A 109 3.18 38.45 -6.25
CA TYR A 109 2.78 39.45 -7.20
C TYR A 109 3.99 39.89 -8.01
N CYS A 110 4.01 39.53 -9.30
CA CYS A 110 5.12 39.81 -10.20
C CYS A 110 4.79 41.04 -11.06
N PHE A 111 5.55 42.12 -10.88
CA PHE A 111 5.33 43.40 -11.55
C PHE A 111 6.34 43.67 -12.67
N SER A 112 5.86 44.27 -13.77
CA SER A 112 6.68 44.83 -14.83
C SER A 112 7.40 46.10 -14.36
N LYS A 113 8.30 46.65 -15.20
CA LYS A 113 8.96 47.93 -14.93
C LYS A 113 7.98 49.12 -14.91
N SER A 114 6.84 49.01 -15.60
CA SER A 114 5.77 50.02 -15.60
C SER A 114 4.85 49.94 -14.38
N GLY A 115 5.02 48.92 -13.51
CA GLY A 115 4.19 48.72 -12.32
C GLY A 115 2.93 47.90 -12.55
N GLU A 116 2.75 47.31 -13.74
CA GLU A 116 1.63 46.43 -14.06
C GLU A 116 1.90 44.99 -13.60
N ILE A 117 0.86 44.26 -13.21
CA ILE A 117 0.97 42.85 -12.82
C ILE A 117 1.15 42.00 -14.09
N VAL A 118 2.30 41.34 -14.20
CA VAL A 118 2.64 40.43 -15.29
C VAL A 118 1.99 39.06 -15.09
N CYS A 119 2.12 38.52 -13.88
CA CYS A 119 1.53 37.25 -13.49
C CYS A 119 1.43 37.15 -11.97
N LEU A 120 0.66 36.18 -11.50
CA LEU A 120 0.60 35.80 -10.09
C LEU A 120 1.05 34.36 -9.92
N VAL A 121 1.72 34.06 -8.82
CA VAL A 121 2.03 32.68 -8.45
C VAL A 121 1.41 32.39 -7.09
N ALA A 122 0.63 31.31 -7.00
CA ALA A 122 0.07 30.82 -5.74
C ALA A 122 0.79 29.53 -5.33
N GLU A 123 1.51 29.59 -4.22
CA GLU A 123 2.14 28.45 -3.57
C GLU A 123 1.23 27.95 -2.45
N ILE A 124 0.62 26.78 -2.61
CA ILE A 124 -0.32 26.20 -1.65
C ILE A 124 0.36 25.04 -0.92
N ASN A 125 0.28 25.03 0.41
CA ASN A 125 0.79 23.97 1.27
C ASN A 125 -0.38 23.22 1.92
N ASN A 126 -0.28 21.89 2.01
CA ASN A 126 -1.30 21.09 2.71
C ASN A 126 -0.83 20.66 4.11
N THR A 127 -1.75 20.15 4.92
CA THR A 127 -1.45 19.60 6.26
C THR A 127 -0.61 18.32 6.20
N TYR A 128 -0.41 17.74 5.01
CA TYR A 128 0.45 16.59 4.75
C TYR A 128 1.90 16.99 4.43
N GLY A 129 2.25 18.28 4.48
CA GLY A 129 3.62 18.76 4.23
C GLY A 129 4.07 18.70 2.78
N GLU A 130 3.11 18.72 1.86
CA GLU A 130 3.35 18.90 0.44
C GLU A 130 3.07 20.35 0.05
N LYS A 131 3.64 20.73 -1.08
CA LYS A 131 3.49 22.05 -1.69
C LYS A 131 3.13 21.90 -3.15
N HIS A 132 2.26 22.76 -3.66
CA HIS A 132 1.96 22.86 -5.08
C HIS A 132 1.99 24.31 -5.55
N ILE A 133 2.47 24.53 -6.77
CA ILE A 133 2.66 25.86 -7.36
C ILE A 133 1.70 26.04 -8.53
N TYR A 134 0.83 27.05 -8.44
CA TYR A 134 -0.02 27.51 -9.54
C TYR A 134 0.57 28.79 -10.13
N VAL A 135 1.00 28.75 -11.40
CA VAL A 135 1.44 29.94 -12.14
C VAL A 135 0.27 30.48 -12.97
N LEU A 136 -0.17 31.70 -12.68
CA LEU A 136 -1.41 32.29 -13.16
C LEU A 136 -1.11 33.40 -14.19
N GLN A 137 -1.31 33.11 -15.48
CA GLN A 137 -0.68 33.86 -16.58
C GLN A 137 -1.59 34.78 -17.40
N LYS A 138 -2.91 34.68 -17.26
CA LYS A 138 -3.87 35.51 -18.00
C LYS A 138 -5.08 35.83 -17.13
N PRO A 139 -5.35 37.09 -16.80
CA PRO A 139 -6.64 37.44 -16.19
C PRO A 139 -7.75 37.16 -17.21
N GLY A 140 -8.90 36.65 -16.76
CA GLY A 140 -10.11 36.58 -17.59
C GLY A 140 -10.48 37.97 -18.14
N SER A 141 -11.17 38.02 -19.27
CA SER A 141 -11.36 39.20 -20.14
C SER A 141 -12.09 40.42 -19.55
N SER A 142 -12.25 40.56 -18.23
CA SER A 142 -12.83 41.74 -17.59
C SER A 142 -12.45 41.83 -16.11
N LEU A 143 -12.21 43.05 -15.63
CA LEU A 143 -12.18 43.39 -14.20
C LEU A 143 -13.60 43.22 -13.65
N GLU A 144 -13.93 42.04 -13.13
CA GLU A 144 -15.17 41.83 -12.36
C GLU A 144 -14.99 42.53 -11.01
N ASN A 145 -15.67 43.67 -10.80
CA ASN A 145 -15.69 44.41 -9.52
C ASN A 145 -14.31 44.81 -8.94
N GLY A 146 -13.32 45.11 -9.81
CA GLY A 146 -11.99 45.55 -9.36
C GLY A 146 -11.00 44.43 -9.00
N PHE A 147 -11.32 43.18 -9.30
CA PHE A 147 -10.45 42.02 -9.08
C PHE A 147 -9.82 41.48 -10.37
N LEU A 148 -8.58 40.99 -10.26
CA LEU A 148 -7.94 40.17 -11.29
C LEU A 148 -8.34 38.71 -11.09
N ARG A 149 -9.03 38.13 -12.07
CA ARG A 149 -9.56 36.76 -12.02
C ARG A 149 -8.69 35.78 -12.81
N TYR A 150 -8.29 34.68 -12.19
CA TYR A 150 -7.52 33.60 -12.81
C TYR A 150 -8.20 32.25 -12.57
N SER A 151 -7.92 31.26 -13.43
CA SER A 151 -8.46 29.90 -13.28
C SER A 151 -7.36 28.86 -13.41
N ALA A 152 -7.43 27.82 -12.59
CA ALA A 152 -6.55 26.65 -12.70
C ALA A 152 -7.29 25.37 -12.27
N SER A 153 -7.04 24.27 -12.97
CA SER A 153 -7.59 22.96 -12.57
C SER A 153 -7.09 22.56 -11.18
N LYS A 154 -7.97 22.04 -10.33
CA LYS A 154 -7.58 21.57 -8.99
C LYS A 154 -6.67 20.36 -9.15
N ALA A 155 -5.38 20.57 -8.89
CA ALA A 155 -4.35 19.54 -9.00
C ALA A 155 -3.76 19.12 -7.64
N PHE A 156 -4.22 19.72 -6.53
CA PHE A 156 -3.62 19.54 -5.21
C PHE A 156 -4.65 19.15 -4.15
N HIS A 157 -4.30 18.17 -3.30
CA HIS A 157 -5.12 17.71 -2.19
C HIS A 157 -4.84 18.55 -0.94
N VAL A 158 -5.75 19.48 -0.66
CA VAL A 158 -5.62 20.44 0.46
C VAL A 158 -6.48 20.07 1.67
N SER A 159 -7.50 19.23 1.50
CA SER A 159 -8.45 18.84 2.56
C SER A 159 -8.96 17.42 2.34
N PRO A 160 -9.01 16.55 3.37
CA PRO A 160 -9.57 15.20 3.27
C PRO A 160 -11.08 15.20 2.96
N PHE A 161 -11.75 16.35 3.07
CA PHE A 161 -13.17 16.51 2.81
C PHE A 161 -13.48 17.02 1.39
N ASN A 162 -12.45 17.23 0.55
CA ASN A 162 -12.59 17.62 -0.85
C ASN A 162 -11.71 16.74 -1.74
N ARG A 163 -12.32 16.08 -2.74
CA ARG A 163 -11.59 15.33 -3.77
C ARG A 163 -10.73 16.25 -4.64
N ILE A 164 -9.75 15.71 -5.36
CA ILE A 164 -9.02 16.45 -6.39
C ILE A 164 -9.87 16.47 -7.66
N GLU A 165 -10.90 17.30 -7.67
CA GLU A 165 -11.79 17.50 -8.81
C GLU A 165 -12.23 18.97 -8.89
N GLY A 166 -12.59 19.41 -10.09
CA GLY A 166 -13.04 20.78 -10.34
C GLY A 166 -11.93 21.80 -10.66
N THR A 167 -12.30 23.07 -10.62
CA THR A 167 -11.47 24.20 -11.03
C THR A 167 -11.42 25.25 -9.92
N TYR A 168 -10.23 25.72 -9.58
CA TYR A 168 -10.05 26.89 -8.73
C TYR A 168 -10.20 28.17 -9.55
N GLN A 169 -10.99 29.11 -9.05
CA GLN A 169 -11.06 30.49 -9.51
C GLN A 169 -10.42 31.38 -8.46
N PHE A 170 -9.35 32.06 -8.82
CA PHE A 170 -8.61 32.96 -7.95
C PHE A 170 -8.96 34.40 -8.29
N TYR A 171 -9.20 35.23 -7.27
CA TYR A 171 -9.49 36.64 -7.38
C TYR A 171 -8.48 37.40 -6.53
N PHE A 172 -7.81 38.39 -7.11
CA PHE A 172 -6.80 39.19 -6.42
C PHE A 172 -7.11 40.67 -6.57
N SER A 173 -7.12 41.40 -5.47
CA SER A 173 -7.14 42.86 -5.50
C SER A 173 -5.78 43.41 -5.95
N ASN A 174 -5.78 44.66 -6.44
CA ASN A 174 -4.54 45.42 -6.58
C ASN A 174 -3.89 45.64 -5.20
N LEU A 175 -2.56 45.60 -5.15
CA LEU A 175 -1.79 45.64 -3.91
C LEU A 175 -1.54 47.08 -3.44
N ASN A 176 -2.60 47.76 -3.01
CA ASN A 176 -2.55 49.15 -2.52
C ASN A 176 -2.63 49.18 -0.98
N ASP A 177 -3.65 49.85 -0.42
CA ASP A 177 -3.82 50.00 1.03
C ASP A 177 -4.67 48.89 1.67
N SER A 178 -5.30 48.06 0.85
CA SER A 178 -6.05 46.87 1.26
C SER A 178 -5.61 45.65 0.45
N LEU A 179 -5.74 44.48 1.05
CA LEU A 179 -5.51 43.18 0.43
C LEU A 179 -6.79 42.36 0.50
N THR A 180 -7.27 41.91 -0.66
CA THR A 180 -8.33 40.92 -0.76
C THR A 180 -7.93 39.84 -1.76
N ILE A 181 -7.85 38.60 -1.28
CA ILE A 181 -7.59 37.41 -2.11
C ILE A 181 -8.69 36.40 -1.85
N ARG A 182 -9.42 36.03 -2.90
CA ARG A 182 -10.47 35.01 -2.83
C ARG A 182 -10.14 33.82 -3.72
N ILE A 183 -10.38 32.61 -3.21
CA ILE A 183 -10.21 31.36 -3.94
C ILE A 183 -11.54 30.61 -3.86
N GLU A 184 -12.15 30.37 -5.02
CA GLU A 184 -13.39 29.62 -5.15
C GLU A 184 -13.12 28.27 -5.81
N LEU A 185 -13.69 27.19 -5.28
CA LEU A 185 -13.67 25.87 -5.89
C LEU A 185 -14.99 25.62 -6.60
N MET A 186 -14.91 25.39 -7.91
CA MET A 186 -16.04 25.09 -8.78
C MET A 186 -16.03 23.61 -9.19
N ILE A 187 -17.15 22.92 -8.99
CA ILE A 187 -17.38 21.54 -9.50
C ILE A 187 -18.67 21.58 -10.32
N ASP A 188 -18.64 21.13 -11.58
CA ASP A 188 -19.78 21.18 -12.51
C ASP A 188 -20.47 22.56 -12.55
N GLN A 189 -19.68 23.65 -12.64
CA GLN A 189 -20.14 25.04 -12.61
C GLN A 189 -20.84 25.50 -11.32
N ARG A 190 -20.84 24.68 -10.26
CA ARG A 190 -21.36 25.03 -8.93
C ARG A 190 -20.23 25.40 -7.98
N LYS A 191 -20.43 26.47 -7.21
CA LYS A 191 -19.50 26.89 -6.15
C LYS A 191 -19.67 26.00 -4.92
N VAL A 192 -18.69 25.13 -4.67
CA VAL A 192 -18.76 24.17 -3.55
C VAL A 192 -18.04 24.67 -2.30
N PHE A 193 -17.05 25.56 -2.48
CA PHE A 193 -16.24 26.12 -1.41
C PHE A 193 -15.63 27.46 -1.83
N ASP A 194 -15.51 28.40 -0.90
CA ASP A 194 -14.67 29.58 -1.05
C ASP A 194 -13.84 29.87 0.22
N ALA A 195 -12.69 30.48 0.01
CA ALA A 195 -11.86 31.05 1.06
C ALA A 195 -11.47 32.47 0.67
N GLU A 196 -11.59 33.40 1.61
CA GLU A 196 -11.27 34.81 1.40
C GLU A 196 -10.32 35.31 2.48
N LEU A 197 -9.23 35.96 2.06
CA LEU A 197 -8.27 36.67 2.90
C LEU A 197 -8.46 38.16 2.68
N CYS A 198 -8.83 38.88 3.73
CA CYS A 198 -9.01 40.33 3.73
C CYS A 198 -8.11 40.98 4.78
N GLY A 199 -7.54 42.15 4.49
CA GLY A 199 -6.80 42.92 5.48
C GLY A 199 -6.40 44.32 5.04
N GLU A 200 -6.20 45.20 6.02
CA GLU A 200 -5.72 46.56 5.81
C GLU A 200 -4.21 46.62 6.01
N SER A 201 -3.56 47.46 5.21
CA SER A 201 -2.10 47.57 5.20
C SER A 201 -1.58 48.58 6.23
N VAL A 202 -0.51 48.22 6.92
CA VAL A 202 0.32 49.14 7.71
C VAL A 202 1.78 49.02 7.27
N PRO A 203 2.57 50.11 7.31
CA PRO A 203 3.98 50.06 6.94
C PRO A 203 4.76 49.02 7.77
N PHE A 204 5.60 48.22 7.13
CA PHE A 204 6.40 47.24 7.86
C PHE A 204 7.64 47.91 8.48
N ASN A 205 7.61 48.10 9.80
CA ASN A 205 8.73 48.61 10.59
C ASN A 205 8.74 47.97 11.99
N PHE A 206 9.80 48.22 12.76
CA PHE A 206 9.98 47.66 14.10
C PHE A 206 8.78 47.93 15.02
N PHE A 207 8.29 49.18 15.09
CA PHE A 207 7.19 49.58 15.99
C PHE A 207 5.87 48.88 15.64
N ASN A 208 5.53 48.84 14.35
CA ASN A 208 4.31 48.17 13.89
C ASN A 208 4.40 46.64 14.09
N GLN A 209 5.58 46.04 13.94
CA GLN A 209 5.78 44.61 14.24
C GLN A 209 5.66 44.31 15.74
N VAL A 210 6.21 45.16 16.63
CA VAL A 210 6.03 45.03 18.08
C VAL A 210 4.54 45.11 18.45
N LYS A 211 3.83 46.12 17.92
CA LYS A 211 2.39 46.31 18.17
C LYS A 211 1.59 45.09 17.72
N LEU A 212 1.92 44.51 16.57
CA LEU A 212 1.29 43.30 16.06
C LEU A 212 1.51 42.10 17.00
N ILE A 213 2.76 41.89 17.44
CA ILE A 213 3.14 40.77 18.31
C ILE A 213 2.44 40.87 19.66
N LEU A 214 2.39 42.07 20.27
CA LEU A 214 1.72 42.29 21.54
C LEU A 214 0.21 42.09 21.44
N LYS A 215 -0.41 42.49 20.33
CA LYS A 215 -1.84 42.31 20.10
C LYS A 215 -2.21 40.85 19.79
N HIS A 216 -1.29 40.08 19.21
CA HIS A 216 -1.54 38.74 18.70
C HIS A 216 -0.43 37.71 19.04
N PRO A 217 -0.08 37.51 20.32
CA PRO A 217 1.14 36.79 20.71
C PRO A 217 1.14 35.29 20.36
N ILE A 218 -0.03 34.68 20.17
CA ILE A 218 -0.20 33.22 19.97
C ILE A 218 -0.89 32.91 18.63
N VAL A 219 -1.36 33.92 17.89
CA VAL A 219 -2.17 33.72 16.67
C VAL A 219 -1.48 32.81 15.63
N PRO A 220 -0.16 32.93 15.35
CA PRO A 220 0.52 32.02 14.42
C PRO A 220 0.50 30.54 14.84
N HIS A 221 0.39 30.25 16.13
CA HIS A 221 0.36 28.89 16.66
C HIS A 221 -1.05 28.29 16.68
N LEU A 222 -2.10 29.11 16.52
CA LEU A 222 -3.49 28.66 16.58
C LEU A 222 -4.02 28.14 15.24
N SER A 223 -3.34 28.38 14.12
CA SER A 223 -3.81 27.98 12.78
C SER A 223 -4.01 26.46 12.66
N ILE A 224 -3.03 25.63 13.03
CA ILE A 224 -3.15 24.16 12.96
C ILE A 224 -4.23 23.63 13.93
N PRO A 225 -4.24 23.99 15.24
CA PRO A 225 -5.30 23.57 16.15
C PRO A 225 -6.70 23.93 15.66
N ARG A 226 -6.88 25.12 15.06
CA ARG A 226 -8.16 25.54 14.47
C ARG A 226 -8.54 24.66 13.27
N ILE A 227 -7.61 24.38 12.36
CA ILE A 227 -7.85 23.48 11.22
C ILE A 227 -8.27 22.09 11.71
N TYR A 228 -7.57 21.51 12.69
CA TYR A 228 -7.94 20.21 13.25
C TYR A 228 -9.27 20.23 13.99
N TRP A 229 -9.58 21.31 14.72
CA TRP A 229 -10.85 21.46 15.41
C TRP A 229 -12.04 21.53 14.44
N GLU A 230 -11.91 22.31 13.37
CA GLU A 230 -12.94 22.37 12.32
C GLU A 230 -13.04 21.04 11.55
N ALA A 231 -11.92 20.38 11.26
CA ALA A 231 -11.92 19.04 10.67
C ALA A 231 -12.62 18.01 11.56
N ALA A 232 -12.40 18.05 12.87
CA ALA A 232 -13.07 17.18 13.84
C ALA A 232 -14.57 17.45 13.90
N LYS A 233 -15.02 18.72 13.82
CA LYS A 233 -16.45 19.04 13.71
C LYS A 233 -17.05 18.46 12.43
N LEU A 234 -16.38 18.60 11.28
CA LEU A 234 -16.85 18.05 10.02
C LEU A 234 -16.96 16.53 10.06
N TYR A 235 -15.96 15.84 10.61
CA TYR A 235 -15.97 14.39 10.70
C TYR A 235 -16.96 13.85 11.74
N PHE A 236 -16.84 14.28 13.01
CA PHE A 236 -17.63 13.70 14.11
C PHE A 236 -19.04 14.26 14.21
N ARG A 237 -19.25 15.56 13.95
CA ARG A 237 -20.58 16.19 14.10
C ARG A 237 -21.38 16.20 12.80
N LYS A 238 -20.71 16.39 11.67
CA LYS A 238 -21.36 16.46 10.35
C LYS A 238 -21.25 15.17 9.53
N LYS A 239 -20.56 14.13 10.05
CA LYS A 239 -20.43 12.78 9.45
C LYS A 239 -19.96 12.81 8.00
N LEU A 240 -19.08 13.75 7.68
CA LEU A 240 -18.59 13.94 6.31
C LEU A 240 -17.60 12.83 5.95
N VAL A 241 -17.70 12.33 4.71
CA VAL A 241 -16.83 11.27 4.20
C VAL A 241 -15.38 11.75 4.19
N PHE A 242 -14.51 11.00 4.86
CA PHE A 242 -13.07 11.18 4.82
C PHE A 242 -12.56 10.56 3.51
N ASN A 243 -12.01 11.38 2.63
CA ASN A 243 -11.35 10.89 1.43
C ASN A 243 -9.86 10.70 1.75
N GLU A 244 -9.36 9.49 1.48
CA GLU A 244 -7.93 9.22 1.59
C GLU A 244 -7.14 10.05 0.58
N LYS A 245 -5.90 10.37 0.96
CA LYS A 245 -5.02 11.22 0.18
C LYS A 245 -4.67 10.51 -1.15
N PRO A 246 -5.02 11.07 -2.32
CA PRO A 246 -4.62 10.49 -3.60
C PRO A 246 -3.13 10.72 -3.90
N VAL A 247 -2.56 9.89 -4.76
CA VAL A 247 -1.19 10.08 -5.28
C VAL A 247 -1.11 11.43 -6.01
N PRO A 248 -0.08 12.27 -5.77
CA PRO A 248 0.06 13.55 -6.45
C PRO A 248 0.08 13.38 -7.97
N LEU A 249 -0.86 14.01 -8.67
CA LEU A 249 -1.00 13.92 -10.13
C LEU A 249 -0.05 14.86 -10.87
N SER A 250 0.49 15.89 -10.20
CA SER A 250 1.26 16.95 -10.84
C SER A 250 2.74 16.94 -10.46
N PRO A 251 3.66 17.05 -11.45
CA PRO A 251 5.09 17.28 -11.24
C PRO A 251 5.42 18.54 -10.43
N ALA A 252 4.49 19.51 -10.35
CA ALA A 252 4.64 20.71 -9.54
C ALA A 252 4.44 20.47 -8.03
N THR A 253 4.15 19.22 -7.62
CA THR A 253 3.94 18.87 -6.21
C THR A 253 5.25 18.45 -5.56
N ILE A 254 5.72 19.27 -4.61
CA ILE A 254 7.00 19.11 -3.93
C ILE A 254 6.76 18.45 -2.56
N ARG A 255 7.38 17.30 -2.28
CA ARG A 255 7.28 16.56 -1.01
C ARG A 255 8.45 16.93 -0.09
N LYS A 256 8.19 17.44 1.12
CA LYS A 256 9.27 17.67 2.09
C LYS A 256 8.80 17.69 3.54
N ASN A 257 8.43 16.54 4.10
CA ASN A 257 8.44 16.43 5.56
C ASN A 257 9.77 15.87 6.04
N PRO A 258 10.60 16.65 6.78
CA PRO A 258 11.67 16.04 7.53
C PRO A 258 11.08 15.07 8.57
N PRO A 259 11.80 13.99 8.92
CA PRO A 259 11.26 12.99 9.82
C PRO A 259 10.94 13.60 11.19
N THR A 260 9.76 13.27 11.72
CA THR A 260 9.37 13.60 13.10
C THR A 260 10.38 13.02 14.10
N ARG A 261 10.33 13.45 15.38
CA ARG A 261 11.24 12.90 16.40
C ARG A 261 11.10 11.38 16.54
N MET A 262 9.86 10.89 16.51
CA MET A 262 9.56 9.45 16.54
C MET A 262 10.12 8.75 15.30
N GLN A 263 9.86 9.25 14.09
CA GLN A 263 10.38 8.66 12.86
C GLN A 263 11.92 8.66 12.83
N ARG A 264 12.58 9.71 13.35
CA ARG A 264 14.06 9.72 13.49
C ARG A 264 14.57 8.64 14.43
N ALA A 265 13.90 8.44 15.56
CA ALA A 265 14.26 7.39 16.52
C ALA A 265 14.08 5.99 15.88
N CYS A 266 12.93 5.74 15.23
CA CYS A 266 12.66 4.49 14.51
C CYS A 266 13.65 4.27 13.36
N MET A 267 13.99 5.32 12.62
CA MET A 267 15.01 5.27 11.56
C MET A 267 16.36 4.86 12.14
N GLY A 268 16.80 5.47 13.24
CA GLY A 268 18.05 5.09 13.91
C GLY A 268 18.06 3.61 14.35
N LEU A 269 16.96 3.10 14.89
CA LEU A 269 16.82 1.69 15.27
C LEU A 269 16.92 0.76 14.06
N LEU A 270 16.18 1.06 12.99
CA LEU A 270 16.15 0.23 11.78
C LEU A 270 17.50 0.22 11.05
N LEU A 271 18.16 1.38 10.94
CA LEU A 271 19.50 1.45 10.34
C LEU A 271 20.54 0.71 11.18
N LYS A 272 20.41 0.71 12.52
CA LYS A 272 21.27 -0.11 13.39
C LYS A 272 21.02 -1.62 13.16
N MET A 273 19.79 -2.03 12.89
CA MET A 273 19.49 -3.41 12.50
C MET A 273 20.10 -3.75 11.15
N PHE A 274 19.93 -2.90 10.13
CA PHE A 274 20.54 -3.11 8.80
C PHE A 274 22.07 -3.13 8.85
N GLY A 275 22.69 -2.41 9.80
CA GLY A 275 24.12 -2.51 10.09
C GLY A 275 24.62 -3.91 10.46
N LYS A 276 23.73 -4.84 10.82
CA LYS A 276 24.07 -6.24 11.11
C LYS A 276 24.04 -7.16 9.89
N ILE A 277 23.61 -6.66 8.72
CA ILE A 277 23.55 -7.48 7.49
C ILE A 277 24.95 -8.00 7.18
N SER A 278 25.10 -9.32 7.15
CA SER A 278 26.36 -10.03 6.90
C SER A 278 26.33 -10.83 5.60
N ILE A 279 25.14 -11.24 5.15
CA ILE A 279 24.90 -11.97 3.89
C ILE A 279 24.14 -11.06 2.91
N GLY A 280 24.68 -10.82 1.72
CA GLY A 280 24.10 -9.86 0.76
C GLY A 280 24.49 -8.41 1.00
N SER A 281 23.99 -7.53 0.16
CA SER A 281 24.05 -6.08 0.33
C SER A 281 22.66 -5.44 0.24
N LEU A 282 22.48 -4.35 0.99
CA LEU A 282 21.26 -3.54 0.98
C LEU A 282 21.62 -2.06 0.85
N GLU A 283 21.26 -1.44 -0.26
CA GLU A 283 21.34 0.01 -0.42
C GLU A 283 19.99 0.67 -0.15
N VAL A 284 19.97 1.61 0.79
CA VAL A 284 18.78 2.35 1.18
C VAL A 284 18.94 3.81 0.78
N SER A 285 18.06 4.31 -0.10
CA SER A 285 17.96 5.73 -0.42
C SER A 285 16.79 6.39 0.31
N PHE A 286 16.95 7.65 0.69
CA PHE A 286 16.02 8.39 1.55
C PHE A 286 15.35 9.54 0.81
N PRO A 287 14.22 10.09 1.32
CA PRO A 287 13.53 11.22 0.70
C PRO A 287 14.39 12.50 0.60
N ASP A 288 15.44 12.64 1.42
CA ASP A 288 16.37 13.76 1.36
C ASP A 288 17.48 13.60 0.31
N GLY A 289 17.43 12.52 -0.49
CA GLY A 289 18.38 12.22 -1.56
C GLY A 289 19.66 11.53 -1.09
N LYS A 290 19.83 11.29 0.20
CA LYS A 290 20.97 10.52 0.71
C LYS A 290 20.77 9.03 0.42
N SER A 291 21.86 8.28 0.39
CA SER A 291 21.84 6.83 0.42
C SER A 291 22.86 6.29 1.41
N VAL A 292 22.56 5.12 1.98
CA VAL A 292 23.45 4.36 2.85
C VAL A 292 23.41 2.91 2.40
N ARG A 293 24.59 2.28 2.34
CA ARG A 293 24.72 0.87 1.95
C ARG A 293 25.16 0.03 3.16
N PHE A 294 24.58 -1.16 3.27
CA PHE A 294 24.83 -2.15 4.31
C PHE A 294 25.26 -3.49 3.68
N GLY A 295 25.96 -4.33 4.44
CA GLY A 295 26.40 -5.66 3.99
C GLY A 295 27.66 -5.65 3.11
N ARG A 296 27.85 -6.72 2.33
CA ARG A 296 29.06 -6.96 1.51
C ARG A 296 28.77 -6.72 0.03
N VAL A 297 29.53 -5.84 -0.61
CA VAL A 297 29.34 -5.42 -2.01
C VAL A 297 29.60 -6.57 -3.00
N ASP A 298 30.51 -7.49 -2.68
CA ASP A 298 30.85 -8.62 -3.55
C ASP A 298 29.91 -9.82 -3.39
N SER A 299 28.69 -9.59 -2.89
CA SER A 299 27.70 -10.64 -2.70
C SER A 299 26.83 -10.83 -3.94
N ASN A 300 26.38 -12.07 -4.15
CA ASN A 300 25.47 -12.44 -5.24
C ASN A 300 24.04 -11.88 -5.04
N ILE A 301 23.73 -11.28 -3.90
CA ILE A 301 22.42 -10.71 -3.57
C ILE A 301 22.61 -9.23 -3.28
N ASN A 302 22.13 -8.37 -4.18
CA ASN A 302 22.25 -6.92 -4.06
C ASN A 302 20.84 -6.30 -4.11
N ALA A 303 20.34 -5.90 -2.95
CA ALA A 303 19.02 -5.33 -2.80
C ALA A 303 19.08 -3.80 -2.73
N TYR A 304 18.07 -3.16 -3.31
CA TYR A 304 17.92 -1.70 -3.28
C TYR A 304 16.55 -1.37 -2.69
N VAL A 305 16.50 -0.43 -1.76
CA VAL A 305 15.26 0.07 -1.16
C VAL A 305 15.25 1.58 -1.29
N HIS A 306 14.20 2.12 -1.90
CA HIS A 306 13.99 3.54 -2.01
C HIS A 306 12.85 3.96 -1.10
N ILE A 307 13.21 4.65 -0.02
CA ILE A 307 12.25 5.19 0.94
C ILE A 307 11.69 6.50 0.38
N ARG A 308 10.39 6.52 0.10
CA ARG A 308 9.65 7.66 -0.41
C ARG A 308 9.03 8.51 0.70
N ASP A 309 8.74 7.91 1.85
CA ASP A 309 8.14 8.57 3.02
C ASP A 309 8.75 8.06 4.34
N TYR A 310 9.06 8.97 5.28
CA TYR A 310 9.60 8.62 6.59
C TYR A 310 8.61 7.89 7.52
N CYS A 311 7.32 7.82 7.18
CA CYS A 311 6.32 7.00 7.87
C CYS A 311 6.70 5.51 7.87
N PHE A 312 7.41 5.06 6.82
CA PHE A 312 7.97 3.72 6.69
C PHE A 312 8.65 3.25 7.98
N PHE A 313 9.56 4.08 8.54
CA PHE A 313 10.35 3.69 9.70
C PHE A 313 9.49 3.42 10.94
N SER A 314 8.53 4.30 11.22
CA SER A 314 7.61 4.09 12.35
C SER A 314 6.72 2.86 12.13
N ARG A 315 6.24 2.61 10.90
CA ARG A 315 5.40 1.44 10.63
C ARG A 315 6.16 0.13 10.80
N VAL A 316 7.36 0.02 10.23
CA VAL A 316 8.18 -1.19 10.31
C VAL A 316 8.57 -1.50 11.76
N ILE A 317 8.95 -0.49 12.55
CA ILE A 317 9.32 -0.72 13.96
C ILE A 317 8.12 -1.07 14.84
N LEU A 318 6.95 -0.46 14.61
CA LEU A 318 5.76 -0.68 15.44
C LEU A 318 4.97 -1.94 15.06
N TYR A 319 4.95 -2.29 13.79
CA TYR A 319 4.09 -3.34 13.24
C TYR A 319 4.86 -4.46 12.52
N GLY A 320 6.19 -4.47 12.59
CA GLY A 320 7.02 -5.56 12.08
C GLY A 320 6.80 -5.86 10.59
N ASP A 321 6.61 -7.13 10.27
CA ASP A 321 6.36 -7.63 8.91
C ASP A 321 5.06 -7.06 8.30
N ILE A 322 4.01 -6.90 9.12
CA ILE A 322 2.77 -6.25 8.71
C ILE A 322 3.04 -4.81 8.29
N GLY A 323 3.83 -4.08 9.09
CA GLY A 323 4.22 -2.70 8.79
C GLY A 323 5.07 -2.57 7.53
N LEU A 324 5.97 -3.52 7.28
CA LEU A 324 6.79 -3.58 6.07
C LEU A 324 5.92 -3.73 4.81
N GLY A 325 4.94 -4.65 4.83
CA GLY A 325 4.05 -4.86 3.69
C GLY A 325 3.04 -3.74 3.48
N GLU A 326 2.43 -3.23 4.56
CA GLU A 326 1.49 -2.10 4.46
C GLU A 326 2.19 -0.83 3.96
N SER A 327 3.41 -0.55 4.42
CA SER A 327 4.17 0.60 3.89
C SER A 327 4.53 0.45 2.40
N TYR A 328 4.70 -0.77 1.88
CA TYR A 328 4.86 -1.00 0.44
C TYR A 328 3.56 -0.72 -0.32
N MET A 329 2.42 -1.21 0.18
CA MET A 329 1.08 -0.97 -0.41
C MET A 329 0.74 0.53 -0.46
N GLU A 330 1.10 1.27 0.59
CA GLU A 330 0.93 2.73 0.69
C GLU A 330 1.98 3.51 -0.12
N ASN A 331 2.86 2.83 -0.85
CA ASN A 331 3.92 3.42 -1.67
C ASN A 331 4.86 4.34 -0.85
N GLU A 332 5.07 4.01 0.44
CA GLU A 332 6.01 4.68 1.34
C GLU A 332 7.45 4.25 1.04
N TRP A 333 7.64 3.09 0.41
CA TRP A 333 8.90 2.63 -0.14
C TRP A 333 8.68 1.78 -1.38
N ASP A 334 9.70 1.65 -2.21
CA ASP A 334 9.75 0.69 -3.31
C ASP A 334 11.16 0.19 -3.58
N THR A 335 11.27 -0.64 -4.61
CA THR A 335 12.50 -1.33 -4.98
C THR A 335 12.42 -1.79 -6.44
N PRO A 336 13.54 -1.82 -7.18
CA PRO A 336 13.59 -2.44 -8.50
C PRO A 336 13.35 -3.95 -8.46
N ASN A 337 13.73 -4.64 -7.37
CA ASN A 337 13.52 -6.08 -7.21
C ASN A 337 13.17 -6.43 -5.77
N LEU A 338 11.88 -6.66 -5.53
CA LEU A 338 11.35 -6.98 -4.22
C LEU A 338 11.80 -8.37 -3.72
N VAL A 339 12.05 -9.29 -4.64
CA VAL A 339 12.53 -10.64 -4.31
C VAL A 339 13.94 -10.56 -3.70
N ASP A 340 14.82 -9.73 -4.23
CA ASP A 340 16.18 -9.56 -3.69
C ASP A 340 16.18 -8.94 -2.29
N VAL A 341 15.28 -7.99 -2.02
CA VAL A 341 15.08 -7.43 -0.67
C VAL A 341 14.69 -8.53 0.32
N PHE A 342 13.72 -9.38 -0.03
CA PHE A 342 13.34 -10.49 0.84
C PHE A 342 14.43 -11.55 1.00
N LYS A 343 15.22 -11.83 -0.05
CA LYS A 343 16.37 -12.73 0.06
C LYS A 343 17.36 -12.22 1.10
N VAL A 344 17.74 -10.94 1.06
CA VAL A 344 18.62 -10.35 2.08
C VAL A 344 17.99 -10.48 3.48
N PHE A 345 16.69 -10.18 3.64
CA PHE A 345 16.05 -10.28 4.95
C PHE A 345 15.96 -11.72 5.48
N ILE A 346 15.69 -12.69 4.61
CA ILE A 346 15.61 -14.11 4.97
C ILE A 346 16.99 -14.65 5.40
N GLU A 347 18.05 -14.34 4.64
CA GLU A 347 19.40 -14.82 4.93
C GLU A 347 19.96 -14.24 6.24
N ASN A 348 19.50 -13.07 6.66
CA ASN A 348 19.95 -12.40 7.89
C ASN A 348 18.93 -12.49 9.04
N ARG A 349 17.90 -13.35 8.93
CA ARG A 349 16.76 -13.42 9.86
C ARG A 349 17.16 -13.62 11.33
N GLU A 350 18.18 -14.45 11.59
CA GLU A 350 18.61 -14.79 12.97
C GLU A 350 19.25 -13.58 13.65
N LEU A 351 19.99 -12.76 12.89
CA LEU A 351 20.61 -11.53 13.37
C LEU A 351 19.57 -10.43 13.69
N PHE A 352 18.41 -10.48 13.03
CA PHE A 352 17.27 -9.64 13.34
C PHE A 352 16.47 -10.17 14.55
N ALA A 353 16.44 -11.48 14.78
CA ALA A 353 15.75 -12.11 15.90
C ALA A 353 16.50 -11.93 17.24
N ASP A 354 17.83 -12.02 17.25
CA ASP A 354 18.69 -11.87 18.45
C ASP A 354 18.83 -10.40 18.90
N GLY A 355 18.36 -9.45 18.11
CA GLY A 355 18.38 -8.03 18.39
C GLY A 355 17.26 -7.56 19.32
N ASN A 356 17.17 -8.07 20.55
CA ASN A 356 16.38 -7.54 21.67
C ASN A 356 15.14 -6.70 21.27
N PHE A 357 14.10 -7.40 20.79
CA PHE A 357 12.83 -6.83 20.36
C PHE A 357 11.99 -6.38 21.58
N THR A 358 12.47 -5.37 22.30
CA THR A 358 11.80 -4.77 23.47
C THR A 358 10.53 -4.00 23.10
N THR A 359 10.24 -3.81 21.81
CA THR A 359 9.00 -3.22 21.29
C THR A 359 7.89 -4.23 20.97
N ALA A 360 8.13 -5.54 21.11
CA ALA A 360 7.10 -6.57 20.90
C ALA A 360 5.96 -6.52 21.92
N ILE A 361 6.10 -5.76 23.00
CA ILE A 361 5.16 -5.78 24.14
C ILE A 361 3.86 -5.03 23.82
N PHE A 362 3.90 -3.96 23.02
CA PHE A 362 2.72 -3.13 22.73
C PHE A 362 1.86 -3.66 21.57
N SER A 363 2.44 -4.38 20.59
CA SER A 363 1.68 -4.99 19.48
C SER A 363 0.90 -6.25 19.90
N ARG A 364 1.41 -7.00 20.89
CA ARG A 364 0.86 -8.30 21.33
C ARG A 364 -0.54 -8.25 21.98
N ILE A 365 -0.97 -7.09 22.50
CA ILE A 365 -2.25 -6.98 23.25
C ILE A 365 -3.45 -6.81 22.31
N VAL A 366 -3.28 -6.08 21.19
CA VAL A 366 -4.37 -5.80 20.25
C VAL A 366 -4.68 -7.01 19.35
N GLU A 367 -3.67 -7.83 19.02
CA GLU A 367 -3.81 -8.97 18.10
C GLU A 367 -4.50 -10.19 18.72
N ARG A 368 -4.32 -10.46 20.03
CA ARG A 368 -4.93 -11.61 20.71
C ARG A 368 -6.46 -11.60 20.68
N VAL A 369 -7.09 -10.43 20.66
CA VAL A 369 -8.56 -10.30 20.68
C VAL A 369 -9.17 -10.45 19.27
N ALA A 370 -8.45 -10.08 18.21
CA ALA A 370 -8.88 -10.27 16.83
C ALA A 370 -8.83 -11.75 16.39
N ASN A 371 -7.93 -12.54 16.98
CA ASN A 371 -7.66 -13.94 16.60
C ASN A 371 -8.81 -14.92 16.86
N ARG A 372 -9.65 -14.71 17.89
CA ARG A 372 -10.77 -15.63 18.18
C ARG A 372 -11.90 -15.57 17.13
N LYS A 373 -12.03 -14.48 16.37
CA LYS A 373 -13.17 -14.24 15.46
C LYS A 373 -12.99 -14.80 14.04
N ARG A 374 -11.86 -15.46 13.70
CA ARG A 374 -11.55 -15.93 12.33
C ARG A 374 -11.10 -17.40 12.23
N LEU A 375 -11.37 -18.22 13.26
CA LEU A 375 -11.08 -19.66 13.23
C LEU A 375 -11.81 -20.36 12.08
N ASN A 376 -11.16 -21.32 11.42
CA ASN A 376 -11.70 -22.14 10.31
C ASN A 376 -12.75 -23.18 10.75
N SER A 377 -13.68 -22.78 11.61
CA SER A 377 -14.96 -23.48 11.78
C SER A 377 -15.70 -23.54 10.44
N ILE A 378 -16.72 -24.39 10.30
CA ILE A 378 -17.51 -24.53 9.06
C ILE A 378 -17.97 -23.16 8.51
N PHE A 379 -18.51 -22.30 9.37
CA PHE A 379 -18.90 -20.94 9.00
C PHE A 379 -17.71 -20.01 8.73
N GLY A 380 -16.62 -20.15 9.46
CA GLY A 380 -15.40 -19.36 9.30
C GLY A 380 -14.67 -19.66 7.99
N SER A 381 -14.50 -20.93 7.62
CA SER A 381 -13.86 -21.37 6.37
C SER A 381 -14.57 -20.77 5.16
N LYS A 382 -15.91 -20.80 5.13
CA LYS A 382 -16.69 -20.19 4.04
C LYS A 382 -16.46 -18.68 3.94
N LYS A 383 -16.35 -17.97 5.06
CA LYS A 383 -16.10 -16.52 5.08
C LYS A 383 -14.67 -16.16 4.64
N ASN A 384 -13.68 -16.93 5.08
CA ASN A 384 -12.28 -16.72 4.74
C ASN A 384 -12.00 -17.00 3.25
N ILE A 385 -12.57 -18.08 2.71
CA ILE A 385 -12.47 -18.42 1.28
C ILE A 385 -13.27 -17.42 0.44
N LYS A 386 -14.44 -16.98 0.89
CA LYS A 386 -15.21 -15.92 0.22
C LYS A 386 -14.39 -14.63 0.06
N TYR A 387 -13.72 -14.15 1.12
CA TYR A 387 -12.88 -12.94 1.06
C TYR A 387 -11.78 -13.03 -0.02
N HIS A 388 -11.30 -14.25 -0.28
CA HIS A 388 -10.18 -14.49 -1.15
C HIS A 388 -10.55 -14.73 -2.62
N TYR A 389 -11.59 -15.51 -2.87
CA TYR A 389 -12.04 -15.84 -4.23
C TYR A 389 -13.17 -14.93 -4.74
N ASP A 390 -13.65 -13.96 -3.94
CA ASP A 390 -14.54 -12.88 -4.40
C ASP A 390 -13.81 -11.82 -5.26
N LEU A 391 -12.50 -11.96 -5.49
CA LEU A 391 -11.74 -11.10 -6.40
C LEU A 391 -12.14 -11.27 -7.88
N GLY A 392 -12.97 -12.27 -8.19
CA GLY A 392 -13.45 -12.55 -9.54
C GLY A 392 -12.48 -13.41 -10.33
N ASN A 393 -13.02 -14.26 -11.20
CA ASN A 393 -12.21 -15.16 -12.04
C ASN A 393 -11.32 -14.38 -13.02
N ASP A 394 -11.79 -13.23 -13.49
CA ASP A 394 -11.09 -12.36 -14.43
C ASP A 394 -9.73 -11.89 -13.89
N PHE A 395 -9.64 -11.62 -12.58
CA PHE A 395 -8.39 -11.26 -11.92
C PHE A 395 -7.38 -12.43 -11.96
N TYR A 396 -7.80 -13.64 -11.61
CA TYR A 396 -6.91 -14.81 -11.63
C TYR A 396 -6.45 -15.14 -13.06
N GLN A 397 -7.31 -14.94 -14.06
CA GLN A 397 -6.95 -15.11 -15.47
C GLN A 397 -5.84 -14.16 -15.96
N THR A 398 -5.54 -13.07 -15.23
CA THR A 398 -4.47 -12.16 -15.63
C THR A 398 -3.07 -12.78 -15.43
N PHE A 399 -2.92 -13.75 -14.53
CA PHE A 399 -1.59 -14.31 -14.23
C PHE A 399 -1.52 -15.83 -14.17
N LEU A 400 -2.64 -16.54 -13.98
CA LEU A 400 -2.68 -17.99 -14.11
C LEU A 400 -2.57 -18.42 -15.58
N ASP A 401 -2.31 -19.70 -15.78
CA ASP A 401 -2.41 -20.35 -17.08
C ASP A 401 -3.88 -20.70 -17.41
N GLU A 402 -4.13 -21.18 -18.63
CA GLU A 402 -5.49 -21.50 -19.10
C GLU A 402 -6.18 -22.59 -18.27
N SER A 403 -5.42 -23.46 -17.60
CA SER A 403 -5.98 -24.46 -16.69
C SER A 403 -6.60 -23.83 -15.43
N MET A 404 -6.35 -22.54 -15.16
CA MET A 404 -6.75 -21.84 -13.93
C MET A 404 -6.20 -22.55 -12.68
N THR A 405 -4.97 -23.06 -12.74
CA THR A 405 -4.37 -23.79 -11.64
C THR A 405 -3.61 -22.86 -10.71
N TYR A 406 -4.19 -22.55 -9.56
CA TYR A 406 -3.58 -21.73 -8.52
C TYR A 406 -2.90 -22.59 -7.45
N SER A 407 -1.84 -23.30 -7.87
CA SER A 407 -0.99 -24.17 -7.03
C SER A 407 0.37 -24.36 -7.72
N CYS A 408 1.37 -24.91 -7.04
CA CYS A 408 2.69 -25.20 -7.58
C CYS A 408 2.63 -26.07 -8.84
N GLY A 409 3.42 -25.72 -9.86
CA GLY A 409 3.70 -26.58 -11.02
C GLY A 409 4.96 -27.44 -10.81
N ILE A 410 5.28 -28.32 -11.75
CA ILE A 410 6.52 -29.11 -11.76
C ILE A 410 7.27 -28.87 -13.07
N PHE A 411 8.42 -28.21 -13.01
CA PHE A 411 9.26 -27.95 -14.18
C PHE A 411 10.22 -29.12 -14.37
N GLY A 412 10.12 -29.81 -15.51
CA GLY A 412 11.04 -30.89 -15.88
C GLY A 412 12.34 -30.37 -16.50
N SER A 413 12.32 -29.16 -17.04
CA SER A 413 13.51 -28.51 -17.62
C SER A 413 13.49 -26.98 -17.46
N ASP A 414 14.64 -26.34 -17.68
CA ASP A 414 14.73 -24.87 -17.69
C ASP A 414 13.92 -24.23 -18.83
N GLY A 415 13.63 -24.97 -19.90
CA GLY A 415 12.83 -24.49 -21.04
C GLY A 415 11.31 -24.58 -20.83
N ASP A 416 10.84 -25.25 -19.78
CA ASP A 416 9.41 -25.49 -19.56
C ASP A 416 8.64 -24.19 -19.31
N THR A 417 7.48 -24.05 -19.96
CA THR A 417 6.52 -22.98 -19.69
C THR A 417 5.73 -23.26 -18.40
N LEU A 418 5.04 -22.26 -17.88
CA LEU A 418 4.13 -22.44 -16.73
C LEU A 418 3.04 -23.46 -17.06
N GLU A 419 2.49 -23.42 -18.28
CA GLU A 419 1.47 -24.34 -18.79
C GLU A 419 1.98 -25.79 -18.75
N THR A 420 3.18 -26.04 -19.29
CA THR A 420 3.83 -27.35 -19.24
C THR A 420 4.06 -27.80 -17.80
N ALA A 421 4.50 -26.89 -16.93
CA ALA A 421 4.74 -27.21 -15.53
C ALA A 421 3.45 -27.58 -14.78
N GLN A 422 2.34 -26.91 -15.06
CA GLN A 422 1.05 -27.27 -14.47
C GLN A 422 0.58 -28.63 -14.98
N GLN A 423 0.69 -28.90 -16.28
CA GLN A 423 0.37 -30.21 -16.85
C GLN A 423 1.22 -31.34 -16.23
N ASN A 424 2.52 -31.13 -16.09
CA ASN A 424 3.43 -32.07 -15.43
C ASN A 424 3.02 -32.34 -13.99
N LYS A 425 2.58 -31.31 -13.25
CA LYS A 425 2.06 -31.47 -11.89
C LYS A 425 0.80 -32.33 -11.87
N LEU A 426 -0.17 -32.06 -12.75
CA LEU A 426 -1.41 -32.84 -12.83
C LEU A 426 -1.11 -34.31 -13.15
N ASN A 427 -0.22 -34.56 -14.12
CA ASN A 427 0.26 -35.91 -14.48
C ASN A 427 0.93 -36.60 -13.30
N SER A 428 1.75 -35.89 -12.53
CA SER A 428 2.39 -36.42 -11.32
C SER A 428 1.35 -36.86 -10.28
N MET A 429 0.33 -36.03 -10.02
CA MET A 429 -0.74 -36.35 -9.09
C MET A 429 -1.56 -37.57 -9.52
N ILE A 430 -1.93 -37.65 -10.81
CA ILE A 430 -2.67 -38.79 -11.39
C ILE A 430 -1.86 -40.08 -11.25
N ARG A 431 -0.57 -40.03 -11.63
CA ARG A 431 0.33 -41.19 -11.55
C ARG A 431 0.54 -41.66 -10.11
N LYS A 432 0.80 -40.74 -9.17
CA LYS A 432 1.01 -41.08 -7.75
C LYS A 432 -0.23 -41.60 -7.06
N ALA A 433 -1.41 -41.15 -7.48
CA ALA A 433 -2.68 -41.69 -7.02
C ALA A 433 -3.03 -43.05 -7.67
N GLU A 434 -2.25 -43.51 -8.66
CA GLU A 434 -2.49 -44.77 -9.39
C GLU A 434 -3.92 -44.87 -9.93
N ILE A 435 -4.41 -43.78 -10.53
CA ILE A 435 -5.80 -43.67 -11.01
C ILE A 435 -6.00 -44.54 -12.24
N ARG A 436 -7.06 -45.35 -12.22
CA ARG A 436 -7.50 -46.23 -13.31
C ARG A 436 -8.91 -45.88 -13.76
N ARG A 437 -9.32 -46.44 -14.90
CA ARG A 437 -10.61 -46.16 -15.54
C ARG A 437 -11.80 -46.50 -14.65
N GLU A 438 -11.68 -47.55 -13.86
CA GLU A 438 -12.71 -48.07 -12.96
C GLU A 438 -12.83 -47.28 -11.65
N ASP A 439 -11.86 -46.40 -11.34
CA ASP A 439 -11.84 -45.68 -10.07
C ASP A 439 -12.90 -44.57 -10.02
N HIS A 440 -13.45 -44.38 -8.82
CA HIS A 440 -14.14 -43.16 -8.45
C HIS A 440 -13.26 -42.32 -7.53
N VAL A 441 -12.83 -41.16 -8.04
CA VAL A 441 -11.91 -40.23 -7.39
C VAL A 441 -12.68 -39.10 -6.70
N LEU A 442 -12.36 -38.82 -5.44
CA LEU A 442 -12.78 -37.59 -4.76
C LEU A 442 -11.65 -36.56 -4.80
N GLU A 443 -11.90 -35.40 -5.39
CA GLU A 443 -10.98 -34.25 -5.31
C GLU A 443 -11.48 -33.26 -4.24
N ILE A 444 -10.77 -33.18 -3.12
CA ILE A 444 -11.08 -32.24 -2.03
C ILE A 444 -10.43 -30.89 -2.30
N GLY A 445 -11.25 -29.87 -2.53
CA GLY A 445 -10.77 -28.53 -2.87
C GLY A 445 -10.41 -28.41 -4.35
N CYS A 446 -11.35 -28.75 -5.24
CA CYS A 446 -11.10 -28.90 -6.68
C CYS A 446 -10.77 -27.62 -7.45
N GLY A 447 -10.78 -26.46 -6.79
CA GLY A 447 -10.56 -25.16 -7.42
C GLY A 447 -11.46 -24.97 -8.65
N TRP A 448 -10.86 -24.64 -9.79
CA TRP A 448 -11.54 -24.48 -11.08
C TRP A 448 -11.61 -25.78 -11.92
N GLY A 449 -11.36 -26.94 -11.30
CA GLY A 449 -11.56 -28.26 -11.89
C GLY A 449 -10.43 -28.75 -12.79
N SER A 450 -9.23 -28.17 -12.72
CA SER A 450 -8.12 -28.54 -13.61
C SER A 450 -7.70 -30.00 -13.45
N PHE A 451 -7.55 -30.48 -12.21
CA PHE A 451 -7.24 -31.89 -11.95
C PHE A 451 -8.40 -32.81 -12.33
N ALA A 452 -9.63 -32.50 -11.93
CA ALA A 452 -10.79 -33.33 -12.26
C ALA A 452 -10.96 -33.55 -13.77
N ILE A 453 -10.84 -32.48 -14.56
CA ILE A 453 -10.90 -32.55 -16.03
C ILE A 453 -9.76 -33.42 -16.57
N GLU A 454 -8.54 -33.20 -16.11
CA GLU A 454 -7.37 -33.89 -16.64
C GLU A 454 -7.36 -35.39 -16.27
N ALA A 455 -7.71 -35.73 -15.03
CA ALA A 455 -7.80 -37.11 -14.57
C ALA A 455 -8.85 -37.90 -15.36
N ALA A 456 -10.05 -37.35 -15.54
CA ALA A 456 -11.11 -37.98 -16.32
C ALA A 456 -10.73 -38.12 -17.80
N LYS A 457 -10.12 -37.08 -18.38
CA LYS A 457 -9.68 -37.08 -19.78
C LYS A 457 -8.61 -38.13 -20.06
N GLN A 458 -7.62 -38.28 -19.18
CA GLN A 458 -6.51 -39.22 -19.38
C GLN A 458 -6.87 -40.68 -19.11
N THR A 459 -7.69 -40.92 -18.09
CA THR A 459 -7.90 -42.28 -17.56
C THR A 459 -9.31 -42.82 -17.85
N GLY A 460 -10.27 -41.93 -18.11
CA GLY A 460 -11.69 -42.29 -18.17
C GLY A 460 -12.32 -42.58 -16.80
N CYS A 461 -11.62 -42.28 -15.70
CA CYS A 461 -12.15 -42.44 -14.34
C CYS A 461 -13.32 -41.47 -14.07
N ARG A 462 -14.08 -41.76 -13.01
CA ARG A 462 -15.09 -40.82 -12.51
C ARG A 462 -14.46 -39.91 -11.46
N VAL A 463 -14.76 -38.61 -11.51
CA VAL A 463 -14.28 -37.65 -10.51
C VAL A 463 -15.45 -36.90 -9.88
N THR A 464 -15.47 -36.86 -8.56
CA THR A 464 -16.28 -35.92 -7.79
C THR A 464 -15.37 -34.85 -7.21
N GLY A 465 -15.40 -33.65 -7.77
CA GLY A 465 -14.68 -32.49 -7.26
C GLY A 465 -15.54 -31.70 -6.28
N ILE A 466 -14.99 -31.31 -5.14
CA ILE A 466 -15.70 -30.48 -4.16
C ILE A 466 -15.01 -29.15 -3.92
N THR A 467 -15.81 -28.09 -3.84
CA THR A 467 -15.36 -26.75 -3.43
C THR A 467 -16.38 -26.11 -2.51
N ILE A 468 -15.97 -25.12 -1.72
CA ILE A 468 -16.88 -24.28 -0.93
C ILE A 468 -17.08 -22.88 -1.53
N SER A 469 -16.40 -22.57 -2.64
CA SER A 469 -16.55 -21.32 -3.37
C SER A 469 -17.56 -21.46 -4.50
N LYS A 470 -18.59 -20.60 -4.47
CA LYS A 470 -19.63 -20.58 -5.51
C LYS A 470 -19.06 -20.20 -6.88
N ALA A 471 -18.16 -19.22 -6.93
CA ALA A 471 -17.52 -18.77 -8.17
C ALA A 471 -16.63 -19.86 -8.81
N GLN A 472 -15.92 -20.63 -7.99
CA GLN A 472 -15.16 -21.80 -8.45
C GLN A 472 -16.08 -22.90 -8.95
N HIS A 473 -17.15 -23.22 -8.21
CA HIS A 473 -18.13 -24.22 -8.64
C HIS A 473 -18.74 -23.89 -10.00
N GLU A 474 -19.19 -22.65 -10.20
CA GLU A 474 -19.79 -22.20 -11.47
C GLU A 474 -18.81 -22.33 -12.64
N MET A 475 -17.59 -21.81 -12.49
CA MET A 475 -16.59 -21.89 -13.57
C MET A 475 -16.08 -23.31 -13.79
N ALA A 476 -15.84 -24.10 -12.74
CA ALA A 476 -15.41 -25.49 -12.88
C ALA A 476 -16.47 -26.34 -13.60
N SER A 477 -17.75 -26.16 -13.25
CA SER A 477 -18.86 -26.87 -13.92
C SER A 477 -18.93 -26.49 -15.40
N ALA A 478 -18.84 -25.20 -15.73
CA ALA A 478 -18.83 -24.74 -17.12
C ALA A 478 -17.61 -25.27 -17.91
N ARG A 479 -16.44 -25.38 -17.27
CA ARG A 479 -15.23 -25.97 -17.89
C ARG A 479 -15.39 -27.46 -18.15
N VAL A 480 -16.00 -28.20 -17.22
CA VAL A 480 -16.30 -29.63 -17.38
C VAL A 480 -17.27 -29.86 -18.55
N GLU A 481 -18.34 -29.07 -18.61
CA GLU A 481 -19.32 -29.13 -19.70
C GLU A 481 -18.66 -28.81 -21.05
N LYS A 482 -17.87 -27.73 -21.11
CA LYS A 482 -17.11 -27.36 -22.32
C LYS A 482 -16.12 -28.44 -22.76
N ALA A 483 -15.59 -29.22 -21.82
CA ALA A 483 -14.70 -30.34 -22.12
C ALA A 483 -15.46 -31.62 -22.55
N GLY A 484 -16.80 -31.64 -22.50
CA GLY A 484 -17.61 -32.81 -22.83
C GLY A 484 -17.48 -33.94 -21.81
N LEU A 485 -17.16 -33.63 -20.55
CA LEU A 485 -16.86 -34.62 -19.50
C LEU A 485 -17.93 -34.71 -18.41
N SER A 486 -19.13 -34.17 -18.65
CA SER A 486 -20.23 -34.13 -17.67
C SER A 486 -20.67 -35.51 -17.17
N ASP A 487 -20.46 -36.57 -17.96
CA ASP A 487 -20.78 -37.96 -17.58
C ASP A 487 -19.75 -38.57 -16.63
N LEU A 488 -18.53 -38.00 -16.58
CA LEU A 488 -17.41 -38.51 -15.80
C LEU A 488 -17.06 -37.61 -14.61
N VAL A 489 -17.29 -36.30 -14.72
CA VAL A 489 -16.90 -35.32 -13.70
C VAL A 489 -18.11 -34.61 -13.14
N THR A 490 -18.27 -34.67 -11.82
CA THR A 490 -19.29 -33.92 -11.08
C THR A 490 -18.61 -32.94 -10.12
N ILE A 491 -18.96 -31.65 -10.21
CA ILE A 491 -18.50 -30.62 -9.27
C ILE A 491 -19.62 -30.33 -8.26
N VAL A 492 -19.28 -30.33 -6.97
CA VAL A 492 -20.25 -30.14 -5.89
C VAL A 492 -19.82 -28.99 -4.98
N LEU A 493 -20.74 -28.07 -4.72
CA LEU A 493 -20.56 -27.01 -3.73
C LEU A 493 -20.81 -27.56 -2.32
N LYS A 494 -19.81 -28.21 -1.72
CA LYS A 494 -19.93 -28.87 -0.41
C LYS A 494 -18.63 -28.81 0.39
N ASP A 495 -18.77 -28.66 1.70
CA ASP A 495 -17.65 -28.83 2.63
C ASP A 495 -17.29 -30.31 2.76
N TYR A 496 -16.00 -30.64 2.71
CA TYR A 496 -15.51 -32.02 2.77
C TYR A 496 -15.96 -32.75 4.04
N ARG A 497 -16.15 -32.02 5.15
CA ARG A 497 -16.62 -32.56 6.44
C ARG A 497 -18.05 -33.11 6.38
N HIS A 498 -18.80 -32.79 5.33
CA HIS A 498 -20.15 -33.28 5.09
C HIS A 498 -20.23 -34.26 3.91
N MET A 499 -19.10 -34.68 3.35
CA MET A 499 -19.07 -35.73 2.35
C MET A 499 -19.41 -37.08 2.97
N THR A 500 -20.03 -37.93 2.17
CA THR A 500 -20.48 -39.27 2.52
C THR A 500 -20.21 -40.19 1.34
N GLY A 501 -20.13 -41.50 1.59
CA GLY A 501 -19.84 -42.50 0.56
C GLY A 501 -18.39 -42.98 0.63
N LEU A 502 -18.00 -43.81 -0.35
CA LEU A 502 -16.69 -44.43 -0.42
C LEU A 502 -16.07 -44.23 -1.81
N PHE A 503 -14.82 -43.79 -1.83
CA PHE A 503 -14.05 -43.49 -3.04
C PHE A 503 -12.82 -44.39 -3.14
N ASP A 504 -12.45 -44.74 -4.37
CA ASP A 504 -11.25 -45.54 -4.63
C ASP A 504 -10.00 -44.70 -4.35
N LYS A 505 -10.02 -43.43 -4.76
CA LYS A 505 -8.90 -42.50 -4.59
C LYS A 505 -9.38 -41.17 -4.02
N ILE A 506 -8.58 -40.56 -3.17
CA ILE A 506 -8.81 -39.19 -2.67
C ILE A 506 -7.60 -38.34 -3.06
N VAL A 507 -7.86 -37.19 -3.70
CA VAL A 507 -6.83 -36.23 -4.07
C VAL A 507 -7.13 -34.87 -3.43
N SER A 508 -6.11 -34.20 -2.92
CA SER A 508 -6.23 -32.86 -2.34
C SER A 508 -5.00 -32.03 -2.68
N ILE A 509 -5.16 -30.93 -3.40
CA ILE A 509 -4.06 -30.08 -3.86
C ILE A 509 -4.16 -28.72 -3.14
N GLU A 510 -3.18 -28.42 -2.29
CA GLU A 510 -3.02 -27.12 -1.60
C GLU A 510 -4.31 -26.60 -0.92
N MET A 511 -5.04 -27.52 -0.30
CA MET A 511 -6.27 -27.24 0.43
C MET A 511 -6.06 -27.21 1.95
N LEU A 512 -5.13 -28.01 2.49
CA LEU A 512 -4.93 -28.18 3.92
C LEU A 512 -4.46 -26.89 4.61
N GLU A 513 -3.83 -26.00 3.87
CA GLU A 513 -3.43 -24.65 4.27
C GLU A 513 -4.64 -23.82 4.72
N ALA A 514 -5.83 -24.10 4.20
CA ALA A 514 -7.08 -23.45 4.59
C ALA A 514 -7.82 -24.15 5.75
N VAL A 515 -7.33 -25.32 6.21
CA VAL A 515 -7.97 -26.10 7.28
C VAL A 515 -7.64 -25.52 8.65
N GLY A 516 -6.38 -25.17 8.91
CA GLY A 516 -5.93 -24.66 10.21
C GLY A 516 -5.50 -25.77 11.19
N HIS A 517 -4.47 -25.48 11.99
CA HIS A 517 -3.78 -26.43 12.87
C HIS A 517 -4.70 -27.38 13.66
N GLN A 518 -5.73 -26.84 14.32
CA GLN A 518 -6.62 -27.62 15.19
C GLN A 518 -7.50 -28.65 14.45
N TYR A 519 -7.57 -28.57 13.12
CA TYR A 519 -8.45 -29.41 12.31
C TYR A 519 -7.71 -30.38 11.38
N PHE A 520 -6.38 -30.44 11.40
CA PHE A 520 -5.62 -31.40 10.59
C PHE A 520 -6.03 -32.85 10.88
N GLY A 521 -6.21 -33.22 12.16
CA GLY A 521 -6.70 -34.54 12.53
C GLY A 521 -8.11 -34.84 12.00
N THR A 522 -9.00 -33.83 11.98
CA THR A 522 -10.34 -33.97 11.39
C THR A 522 -10.27 -34.20 9.89
N PHE A 523 -9.37 -33.51 9.19
CA PHE A 523 -9.15 -33.69 7.77
C PHE A 523 -8.75 -35.15 7.47
N PHE A 524 -7.69 -35.67 8.11
CA PHE A 524 -7.24 -37.04 7.86
C PHE A 524 -8.28 -38.09 8.28
N LYS A 525 -8.99 -37.89 9.39
CA LYS A 525 -10.10 -38.76 9.81
C LYS A 525 -11.22 -38.80 8.78
N THR A 526 -11.51 -37.66 8.12
CA THR A 526 -12.52 -37.60 7.07
C THR A 526 -12.05 -38.35 5.82
N CYS A 527 -10.79 -38.18 5.42
CA CYS A 527 -10.21 -38.99 4.34
C CYS A 527 -10.28 -40.48 4.66
N ASP A 528 -9.96 -40.89 5.88
CA ASP A 528 -10.06 -42.28 6.34
C ASP A 528 -11.50 -42.82 6.19
N HIS A 529 -12.50 -42.08 6.65
CA HIS A 529 -13.91 -42.51 6.54
C HIS A 529 -14.41 -42.64 5.09
N LEU A 530 -13.90 -41.82 4.18
CA LEU A 530 -14.34 -41.77 2.78
C LEU A 530 -13.55 -42.71 1.86
N LEU A 531 -12.47 -43.32 2.33
CA LEU A 531 -11.59 -44.15 1.51
C LEU A 531 -11.98 -45.63 1.59
N LYS A 532 -12.12 -46.28 0.42
CA LYS A 532 -12.27 -47.74 0.32
C LYS A 532 -11.05 -48.46 0.91
N PRO A 533 -11.17 -49.75 1.32
CA PRO A 533 -10.09 -50.50 1.97
C PRO A 533 -8.73 -50.47 1.24
N ASN A 534 -8.75 -50.59 -0.09
CA ASN A 534 -7.54 -50.60 -0.94
C ASN A 534 -7.25 -49.23 -1.60
N GLY A 535 -7.86 -48.16 -1.11
CA GLY A 535 -7.73 -46.84 -1.70
C GLY A 535 -6.42 -46.14 -1.39
N LEU A 536 -6.15 -45.06 -2.12
CA LEU A 536 -5.01 -44.16 -1.90
C LEU A 536 -5.48 -42.73 -1.64
N VAL A 537 -4.77 -42.02 -0.76
CA VAL A 537 -4.91 -40.57 -0.58
C VAL A 537 -3.65 -39.88 -1.06
N THR A 538 -3.76 -38.99 -2.04
CA THR A 538 -2.62 -38.22 -2.58
C THR A 538 -2.82 -36.74 -2.31
N ILE A 539 -1.89 -36.12 -1.58
CA ILE A 539 -2.00 -34.75 -1.09
C ILE A 539 -0.80 -33.94 -1.58
N GLN A 540 -1.03 -32.78 -2.18
CA GLN A 540 -0.02 -31.73 -2.35
C GLN A 540 -0.24 -30.65 -1.31
N ILE A 541 0.81 -30.19 -0.63
CA ILE A 541 0.68 -29.25 0.49
C ILE A 541 1.94 -28.42 0.74
N ILE A 542 1.75 -27.11 0.89
CA ILE A 542 2.76 -26.17 1.35
C ILE A 542 3.05 -26.42 2.84
N THR A 543 4.33 -26.52 3.17
CA THR A 543 4.82 -26.75 4.53
C THR A 543 5.77 -25.66 5.00
N ILE A 544 5.88 -25.52 6.32
CA ILE A 544 6.92 -24.74 6.98
C ILE A 544 7.91 -25.69 7.67
N PRO A 545 9.23 -25.39 7.68
CA PRO A 545 10.22 -26.19 8.40
C PRO A 545 9.87 -26.35 9.89
N ASP A 546 10.07 -27.56 10.44
CA ASP A 546 9.65 -27.92 11.80
C ASP A 546 10.18 -26.99 12.88
N HIS A 547 11.46 -26.58 12.81
CA HIS A 547 12.07 -25.66 13.79
C HIS A 547 11.39 -24.27 13.86
N ARG A 548 10.60 -23.90 12.85
CA ARG A 548 9.88 -22.62 12.80
C ARG A 548 8.41 -22.74 13.18
N TYR A 549 7.89 -23.96 13.22
CA TYR A 549 6.46 -24.23 13.32
C TYR A 549 5.82 -23.59 14.56
N ASP A 550 6.44 -23.78 15.73
CA ASP A 550 5.88 -23.29 16.99
C ASP A 550 5.83 -21.76 17.09
N ASN A 551 6.79 -21.07 16.47
CA ASN A 551 6.79 -19.61 16.41
C ASN A 551 5.73 -19.12 15.42
N TYR A 552 5.69 -19.72 14.22
CA TYR A 552 4.66 -19.44 13.21
C TYR A 552 3.24 -19.66 13.76
N ARG A 553 3.04 -20.64 14.63
CA ARG A 553 1.74 -20.90 15.27
C ARG A 553 1.27 -19.80 16.22
N LYS A 554 2.19 -19.05 16.82
CA LYS A 554 1.90 -18.07 17.87
C LYS A 554 1.68 -16.66 17.33
N GLU A 555 2.19 -16.38 16.14
CA GLU A 555 2.25 -15.04 15.55
C GLU A 555 1.38 -14.97 14.30
N ARG A 556 0.86 -13.77 14.01
CA ARG A 556 0.10 -13.52 12.78
C ARG A 556 0.96 -12.70 11.84
N ASP A 557 1.17 -13.21 10.63
CA ASP A 557 1.96 -12.51 9.62
C ASP A 557 1.09 -11.67 8.66
N TRP A 558 1.77 -10.88 7.82
CA TRP A 558 1.13 -10.06 6.78
C TRP A 558 0.27 -10.88 5.80
N ILE A 559 0.67 -12.12 5.47
CA ILE A 559 -0.10 -13.01 4.58
C ILE A 559 -1.41 -13.40 5.29
N GLN A 560 -1.39 -13.82 6.54
CA GLN A 560 -2.63 -14.12 7.28
C GLN A 560 -3.51 -12.87 7.51
N LYS A 561 -2.95 -11.66 7.36
CA LYS A 561 -3.70 -10.40 7.41
C LYS A 561 -4.40 -10.05 6.11
N HIS A 562 -3.66 -10.05 5.00
CA HIS A 562 -4.06 -9.45 3.73
C HIS A 562 -4.26 -10.47 2.60
N ILE A 563 -3.42 -11.49 2.66
CA ILE A 563 -3.37 -12.79 1.98
C ILE A 563 -4.57 -13.68 2.25
N PHE A 564 -4.28 -14.75 3.01
CA PHE A 564 -5.17 -15.83 3.46
C PHE A 564 -5.57 -15.67 4.94
N PRO A 565 -6.64 -14.93 5.28
CA PRO A 565 -7.20 -14.95 6.63
C PRO A 565 -7.55 -16.38 7.06
N GLY A 566 -6.94 -16.85 8.15
CA GLY A 566 -7.13 -18.23 8.64
C GLY A 566 -6.24 -19.27 7.94
N GLY A 567 -5.45 -18.89 6.94
CA GLY A 567 -4.45 -19.77 6.34
C GLY A 567 -3.39 -20.18 7.36
N PHE A 568 -2.99 -21.44 7.34
CA PHE A 568 -2.06 -22.02 8.29
C PHE A 568 -1.26 -23.16 7.67
N LEU A 569 0.06 -22.97 7.56
CA LEU A 569 0.96 -23.99 7.03
C LEU A 569 1.31 -25.04 8.10
N PRO A 570 1.15 -26.35 7.82
CA PRO A 570 1.69 -27.40 8.67
C PRO A 570 3.21 -27.56 8.54
N SER A 571 3.83 -28.26 9.49
CA SER A 571 5.13 -28.88 9.30
C SER A 571 4.99 -30.37 9.06
N LEU A 572 6.04 -31.04 8.57
CA LEU A 572 6.00 -32.47 8.30
C LEU A 572 5.72 -33.29 9.56
N THR A 573 6.34 -32.95 10.69
CA THR A 573 6.11 -33.65 11.97
C THR A 573 4.64 -33.57 12.38
N VAL A 574 4.02 -32.39 12.24
CA VAL A 574 2.62 -32.19 12.62
C VAL A 574 1.67 -32.95 11.70
N LEU A 575 1.98 -33.03 10.40
CA LEU A 575 1.22 -33.88 9.48
C LEU A 575 1.30 -35.34 9.92
N CYS A 576 2.51 -35.86 10.17
CA CYS A 576 2.70 -37.24 10.60
C CYS A 576 1.97 -37.54 11.92
N GLN A 577 2.00 -36.62 12.89
CA GLN A 577 1.25 -36.73 14.15
C GLN A 577 -0.26 -36.74 13.93
N ALA A 578 -0.78 -35.86 13.05
CA ALA A 578 -2.20 -35.81 12.73
C ALA A 578 -2.66 -37.06 11.98
N ILE A 579 -1.80 -37.66 11.15
CA ILE A 579 -2.07 -38.91 10.45
C ILE A 579 -2.11 -40.07 11.46
N SER A 580 -1.00 -40.31 12.18
CA SER A 580 -0.87 -41.45 13.09
C SER A 580 -1.81 -41.41 14.29
N GLY A 581 -2.18 -40.21 14.76
CA GLY A 581 -3.10 -40.04 15.88
C GLY A 581 -4.58 -40.22 15.52
N HIS A 582 -4.94 -40.22 14.23
CA HIS A 582 -6.35 -40.18 13.81
C HIS A 582 -6.75 -41.21 12.75
N THR A 583 -5.80 -41.89 12.11
CA THR A 583 -6.07 -42.87 11.05
C THR A 583 -5.15 -44.10 11.17
N GLN A 584 -5.40 -45.11 10.33
CA GLN A 584 -4.50 -46.26 10.12
C GLN A 584 -3.62 -46.08 8.87
N PHE A 585 -3.45 -44.83 8.42
CA PHE A 585 -2.66 -44.55 7.24
C PHE A 585 -1.16 -44.64 7.54
N ILE A 586 -0.44 -45.21 6.59
CA ILE A 586 1.02 -45.15 6.49
C ILE A 586 1.40 -44.20 5.35
N VAL A 587 2.55 -43.54 5.52
CA VAL A 587 3.13 -42.71 4.46
C VAL A 587 3.85 -43.63 3.49
N GLU A 588 3.30 -43.78 2.30
CA GLU A 588 3.89 -44.62 1.25
C GLU A 588 4.97 -43.88 0.48
N HIS A 589 4.71 -42.61 0.17
CA HIS A 589 5.59 -41.81 -0.64
C HIS A 589 5.55 -40.36 -0.18
N LEU A 590 6.70 -39.70 -0.24
CA LEU A 590 6.86 -38.29 0.05
C LEU A 590 7.89 -37.70 -0.90
N GLU A 591 7.52 -36.64 -1.61
CA GLU A 591 8.42 -35.88 -2.48
C GLU A 591 8.29 -34.39 -2.19
N ASN A 592 9.42 -33.69 -2.07
CA ASN A 592 9.43 -32.23 -1.92
C ASN A 592 9.60 -31.57 -3.28
N ILE A 593 8.56 -30.88 -3.73
CA ILE A 593 8.50 -30.16 -5.00
C ILE A 593 8.71 -28.65 -4.83
N GLY A 594 8.93 -28.15 -3.60
CA GLY A 594 8.95 -26.72 -3.27
C GLY A 594 9.97 -25.88 -4.04
N VAL A 595 11.02 -26.49 -4.59
CA VAL A 595 11.97 -25.82 -5.50
C VAL A 595 11.29 -25.27 -6.76
N ASN A 596 10.23 -25.93 -7.23
CA ASN A 596 9.46 -25.52 -8.40
C ASN A 596 8.55 -24.33 -8.09
N TYR A 597 8.12 -24.18 -6.82
CA TYR A 597 7.14 -23.15 -6.46
C TYR A 597 7.75 -21.75 -6.60
N ALA A 598 9.03 -21.58 -6.31
CA ALA A 598 9.73 -20.32 -6.56
C ALA A 598 9.57 -19.88 -8.03
N ARG A 599 9.75 -20.80 -8.99
CA ARG A 599 9.56 -20.52 -10.41
C ARG A 599 8.09 -20.28 -10.76
N THR A 600 7.15 -21.07 -10.25
CA THR A 600 5.71 -20.84 -10.45
C THR A 600 5.29 -19.43 -10.01
N LEU A 601 5.71 -19.00 -8.81
CA LEU A 601 5.40 -17.68 -8.27
C LEU A 601 6.07 -16.56 -9.07
N ARG A 602 7.29 -16.78 -9.57
CA ARG A 602 7.98 -15.84 -10.47
C ARG A 602 7.18 -15.64 -11.76
N GLU A 603 6.74 -16.72 -12.41
CA GLU A 603 5.96 -16.61 -13.65
C GLU A 603 4.63 -15.89 -13.41
N TRP A 604 3.92 -16.21 -12.32
CA TRP A 604 2.71 -15.48 -11.92
C TRP A 604 2.99 -13.99 -11.67
N ARG A 605 4.06 -13.67 -10.95
CA ARG A 605 4.44 -12.28 -10.66
C ARG A 605 4.74 -11.50 -11.93
N LEU A 606 5.51 -12.07 -12.85
CA LEU A 606 5.87 -11.42 -14.11
C LEU A 606 4.64 -11.18 -14.99
N ARG A 607 3.72 -12.15 -15.06
CA ARG A 607 2.43 -11.99 -15.77
C ARG A 607 1.53 -10.94 -15.11
N LEU A 608 1.46 -10.91 -13.78
CA LEU A 608 0.69 -9.92 -13.04
C LEU A 608 1.24 -8.50 -13.29
N ILE A 609 2.56 -8.32 -13.22
CA ILE A 609 3.21 -7.03 -13.47
C ILE A 609 2.94 -6.56 -14.91
N SER A 610 3.08 -7.45 -15.91
CA SER A 610 2.87 -7.08 -17.31
C SER A 610 1.41 -6.75 -17.66
N ARG A 611 0.45 -7.16 -16.82
CA ARG A 611 -0.99 -6.86 -16.98
C ARG A 611 -1.53 -5.86 -15.96
N THR A 612 -0.66 -5.08 -15.31
CA THR A 612 -1.03 -4.06 -14.31
C THR A 612 -2.11 -3.10 -14.82
N ASP A 613 -1.98 -2.59 -16.05
CA ASP A 613 -2.96 -1.66 -16.63
C ASP A 613 -4.33 -2.31 -16.88
N GLN A 614 -4.33 -3.59 -17.29
CA GLN A 614 -5.57 -4.37 -17.44
C GLN A 614 -6.25 -4.56 -16.08
N ILE A 615 -5.49 -4.90 -15.04
CA ILE A 615 -6.01 -5.06 -13.67
C ILE A 615 -6.58 -3.73 -13.15
N ALA A 616 -5.92 -2.60 -13.42
CA ALA A 616 -6.45 -1.29 -13.06
C ALA A 616 -7.79 -0.97 -13.76
N ASN A 617 -7.92 -1.34 -15.04
CA ASN A 617 -9.16 -1.17 -15.81
C ASN A 617 -10.32 -2.05 -15.29
N MET A 618 -10.04 -3.14 -14.55
CA MET A 618 -11.06 -3.94 -13.87
C MET A 618 -11.60 -3.27 -12.59
N GLY A 619 -11.04 -2.11 -12.19
CA GLY A 619 -11.46 -1.36 -11.00
C GLY A 619 -10.63 -1.63 -9.75
N PHE A 620 -9.51 -2.35 -9.86
CA PHE A 620 -8.58 -2.54 -8.76
C PHE A 620 -7.64 -1.34 -8.62
N ASP A 621 -7.50 -0.82 -7.40
CA ASP A 621 -6.60 0.29 -7.14
C ASP A 621 -5.12 -0.13 -7.11
N LYS A 622 -4.24 0.88 -7.08
CA LYS A 622 -2.79 0.66 -7.04
C LYS A 622 -2.35 -0.11 -5.79
N ALA A 623 -2.96 0.14 -4.63
CA ALA A 623 -2.59 -0.52 -3.38
C ALA A 623 -2.88 -2.02 -3.45
N PHE A 624 -3.97 -2.41 -4.10
CA PHE A 624 -4.32 -3.80 -4.38
C PHE A 624 -3.28 -4.48 -5.27
N ILE A 625 -2.83 -3.81 -6.35
CA ILE A 625 -1.82 -4.37 -7.25
C ILE A 625 -0.47 -4.54 -6.51
N LEU A 626 -0.05 -3.52 -5.75
CA LEU A 626 1.16 -3.59 -4.94
C LEU A 626 1.09 -4.67 -3.86
N LYS A 627 -0.07 -4.87 -3.24
CA LYS A 627 -0.33 -5.98 -2.32
C LYS A 627 -0.05 -7.33 -2.98
N TRP A 628 -0.55 -7.55 -4.20
CA TRP A 628 -0.32 -8.81 -4.92
C TRP A 628 1.12 -9.01 -5.38
N ILE A 629 1.77 -7.95 -5.85
CA ILE A 629 3.21 -7.99 -6.18
C ILE A 629 4.02 -8.35 -4.92
N TYR A 630 3.72 -7.71 -3.78
CA TYR A 630 4.38 -7.98 -2.51
C TYR A 630 4.23 -9.44 -2.08
N TYR A 631 2.99 -9.94 -2.12
CA TYR A 631 2.67 -11.33 -1.81
C TYR A 631 3.43 -12.34 -2.68
N LEU A 632 3.38 -12.18 -4.01
CA LEU A 632 4.05 -13.11 -4.91
C LEU A 632 5.57 -13.06 -4.73
N SER A 633 6.15 -11.86 -4.56
CA SER A 633 7.58 -11.69 -4.30
C SER A 633 8.04 -12.28 -2.97
N CYS A 634 7.27 -12.11 -1.88
CA CYS A 634 7.67 -12.66 -0.59
C CYS A 634 7.61 -14.19 -0.58
N CYS A 635 6.59 -14.77 -1.21
CA CYS A 635 6.47 -16.22 -1.36
C CYS A 635 7.56 -16.77 -2.29
N GLU A 636 7.84 -16.11 -3.43
CA GLU A 636 8.91 -16.51 -4.36
C GLU A 636 10.25 -16.61 -3.63
N ALA A 637 10.64 -15.55 -2.90
CA ALA A 637 11.86 -15.56 -2.10
C ALA A 637 11.82 -16.64 -1.00
N GLY A 638 10.65 -16.86 -0.39
CA GLY A 638 10.44 -17.85 0.65
C GLY A 638 10.73 -19.29 0.20
N PHE A 639 10.22 -19.67 -0.97
CA PHE A 639 10.48 -20.98 -1.56
C PHE A 639 11.91 -21.09 -2.09
N GLU A 640 12.42 -20.05 -2.76
CA GLU A 640 13.79 -20.06 -3.30
C GLU A 640 14.84 -20.25 -2.18
N ARG A 641 14.60 -19.65 -1.01
CA ARG A 641 15.45 -19.77 0.19
C ARG A 641 15.07 -20.92 1.11
N ARG A 642 14.20 -21.82 0.67
CA ARG A 642 13.78 -23.03 1.41
C ARG A 642 13.28 -22.74 2.84
N VAL A 643 12.72 -21.56 3.05
CA VAL A 643 12.06 -21.22 4.32
C VAL A 643 10.58 -21.64 4.31
N LEU A 644 10.09 -22.04 3.14
CA LEU A 644 8.86 -22.77 2.87
C LEU A 644 9.22 -24.03 2.06
N GLY A 645 8.37 -25.04 2.13
CA GLY A 645 8.43 -26.25 1.30
C GLY A 645 7.07 -26.56 0.69
N ASP A 646 7.02 -27.47 -0.27
CA ASP A 646 5.78 -28.00 -0.83
C ASP A 646 6.02 -29.49 -1.10
N ILE A 647 5.13 -30.34 -0.58
CA ILE A 647 5.30 -31.79 -0.61
C ILE A 647 4.11 -32.45 -1.29
N GLN A 648 4.40 -33.48 -2.09
CA GLN A 648 3.42 -34.45 -2.53
C GLN A 648 3.55 -35.72 -1.69
N MET A 649 2.50 -36.07 -0.96
CA MET A 649 2.42 -37.20 -0.02
C MET A 649 1.37 -38.20 -0.49
N VAL A 650 1.72 -39.49 -0.50
CA VAL A 650 0.80 -40.60 -0.77
C VAL A 650 0.60 -41.39 0.50
N LEU A 651 -0.65 -41.64 0.86
CA LEU A 651 -1.06 -42.40 2.02
C LEU A 651 -1.89 -43.63 1.59
N ARG A 652 -1.71 -44.72 2.32
CA ARG A 652 -2.50 -45.95 2.20
C ARG A 652 -2.77 -46.52 3.58
N ARG A 653 -3.77 -47.38 3.74
CA ARG A 653 -3.95 -48.13 5.00
C ARG A 653 -2.83 -49.15 5.17
N ALA A 654 -2.39 -49.38 6.41
CA ALA A 654 -1.60 -50.56 6.72
C ALA A 654 -2.45 -51.81 6.44
N LYS A 655 -1.97 -52.71 5.58
CA LYS A 655 -2.56 -54.04 5.45
C LYS A 655 -2.29 -54.79 6.76
N ASN A 656 -3.33 -55.14 7.52
CA ASN A 656 -3.28 -56.35 8.32
C ASN A 656 -3.81 -57.47 7.42
N GLU A 657 -2.92 -58.27 6.85
CA GLU A 657 -3.34 -59.53 6.24
C GLU A 657 -3.78 -60.47 7.36
N SER A 658 -5.09 -60.55 7.57
CA SER A 658 -5.74 -61.71 8.18
C SER A 658 -7.22 -61.68 7.84
N GLU A 659 -7.71 -62.82 7.31
CA GLU A 659 -9.09 -63.15 6.86
C GLU A 659 -9.33 -62.80 5.38
N ASP A 660 -9.34 -63.71 4.38
CA ASP A 660 -9.42 -65.17 4.28
C ASP A 660 -8.70 -65.60 2.96
N GLY A 661 -8.14 -66.79 2.77
CA GLY A 661 -8.65 -68.09 3.22
C GLY A 661 -9.47 -68.72 2.10
#